data_AF-A0A427YDD7-F1
#
_entry.id   AF-A0A427YDD7-F1
#
_cell.length_a   1.000
_cell.length_b   1.000
_cell.length_c   1.000
_cell.angle_alpha   90.00
_cell.angle_beta   90.00
_cell.angle_gamma   90.00
#
_symmetry.space_group_name_H-M   'P 1'
#
loop_
_entity.id
_entity.type
_entity.pdbx_description
1 polymer ?
#
loop_
_entity_poly.entity_id
_entity_poly.type
_entity_poly.pdbx_seq_one_letter_code
_entity_poly.pdbx_strand_id
1 'polypeptide(L)'
;MATNRVILGLMTFGPSDGGASHAKVHSLDDFAACLDEFQRNGYSEVDTARSYCSGKQENFTAQVGYKKRNLTIATKCYPTYKGAHSRTELLGTLATSLKELETDSVDIFYLHAADRTTPFQETLAAIDEAYRQGKFKVFAISNFTAAEVAEVCIICKYKGYVRPTLYQGAYNAINRTPEYDLVPTLRRHGLDWVVYNPLAGGMLTGRFLSKSDEKTGRFAGEGVAELYAKRYWKDQTFAALNIINEAAKKSGIKMTELAIRWVQHHSALRMRSDGGNDGIVIGASSLAQLKENMEYFAKGPLPQEVVDACEDAWAEMAGARPLYYHGEYKYDYDTPRRHTPFGVSIQPMPRQGLSGGGRGDEFDTELGFVRIDPKSSQMSNFESYPEPPTPLGRLRILSPTAGIRMSPLQLGAMNFGTAFAERMGAMDKEATFKVLDAFYEAGGRSIDTANNYQNEESETLVGDWLEARGVRDQMVIATKYTSGYKAYDLGATGGANYAGNHKKSMVLSLKDSLRKLKTDYIDIFYLHWFDYTTSVEEVVNALDDVVKSGKVLYLGISDSPAWWVAAANTYAKAHGKNQFVVYQGKWNVMLRDFERDIIPMCKHFGMALAPWGVIGGGKLQSKKQLEARKAAGEKSRASNPQTDTEIKYSEVLSTIAERHGLESPSVIAIAYVMRKTPFVFPIVGGRKVEHLHQNIKALSIKLTDSEMQEIESVKPFDVGFPHDFLGKDPHMGPPGPSPVAIQRGTLDYVQQSKAL
;
A
#
# COMPACT_ATOMS: atom_id res chain seq x y z
N MET A 1 27.53 -1.27 -22.82
CA MET A 1 26.52 -1.71 -21.83
C MET A 1 27.17 -1.71 -20.46
N ALA A 2 26.47 -1.32 -19.40
CA ALA A 2 27.03 -1.37 -18.05
C ALA A 2 27.26 -2.83 -17.61
N THR A 3 28.44 -3.14 -17.07
CA THR A 3 28.74 -4.48 -16.54
C THR A 3 27.81 -4.79 -15.36
N ASN A 4 27.15 -5.96 -15.40
CA ASN A 4 26.27 -6.43 -14.34
C ASN A 4 26.99 -6.49 -12.99
N ARG A 5 26.27 -6.29 -11.89
CA ARG A 5 26.88 -6.22 -10.56
C ARG A 5 27.15 -7.63 -10.02
N VAL A 6 28.40 -8.08 -10.14
CA VAL A 6 28.89 -9.32 -9.52
C VAL A 6 29.76 -8.98 -8.32
N ILE A 7 29.60 -9.73 -7.24
CA ILE A 7 30.24 -9.51 -5.95
C ILE A 7 30.97 -10.80 -5.55
N LEU A 8 32.24 -10.70 -5.17
CA LEU A 8 33.00 -11.87 -4.72
C LEU A 8 32.72 -12.13 -3.23
N GLY A 9 32.08 -13.26 -2.94
CA GLY A 9 31.80 -13.71 -1.58
C GLY A 9 33.02 -14.36 -0.95
N LEU A 10 33.47 -13.83 0.19
CA LEU A 10 34.76 -14.17 0.79
C LEU A 10 34.70 -15.25 1.89
N MET A 11 33.55 -15.89 2.09
CA MET A 11 33.34 -16.90 3.15
C MET A 11 34.34 -18.07 3.11
N THR A 12 34.91 -18.38 1.95
CA THR A 12 35.85 -19.48 1.71
C THR A 12 37.33 -19.05 1.69
N PHE A 13 37.63 -17.79 1.97
CA PHE A 13 38.98 -17.21 1.95
C PHE A 13 39.44 -16.89 3.36
N GLY A 14 40.40 -17.66 3.88
CA GLY A 14 40.88 -17.46 5.25
C GLY A 14 42.06 -18.36 5.60
N PRO A 15 42.80 -18.04 6.66
CA PRO A 15 44.01 -18.75 7.04
C PRO A 15 43.73 -20.22 7.37
N SER A 16 44.76 -21.07 7.23
CA SER A 16 44.68 -22.51 7.50
C SER A 16 44.68 -22.86 8.99
N ASP A 17 45.12 -21.95 9.86
CA ASP A 17 45.22 -22.17 11.30
C ASP A 17 43.91 -21.81 12.04
N GLY A 18 43.49 -22.62 13.02
CA GLY A 18 42.51 -22.19 14.04
C GLY A 18 41.02 -22.34 13.72
N GLY A 19 40.58 -23.52 13.26
CA GLY A 19 39.16 -23.89 13.32
C GLY A 19 38.25 -23.23 12.27
N ALA A 20 38.82 -22.64 11.21
CA ALA A 20 38.08 -22.12 10.06
C ALA A 20 37.59 -23.29 9.18
N SER A 21 36.59 -24.05 9.65
CA SER A 21 36.10 -25.31 9.04
C SER A 21 35.61 -25.19 7.58
N HIS A 22 35.45 -23.97 7.05
CA HIS A 22 34.91 -23.71 5.71
C HIS A 22 35.87 -22.97 4.76
N ALA A 23 37.04 -22.54 5.21
CA ALA A 23 38.04 -21.93 4.32
C ALA A 23 38.59 -22.97 3.33
N LYS A 24 38.87 -22.54 2.10
CA LYS A 24 39.42 -23.36 1.01
C LYS A 24 40.58 -22.69 0.31
N VAL A 25 40.59 -21.35 0.27
CA VAL A 25 41.72 -20.55 -0.19
C VAL A 25 42.45 -20.03 1.05
N HIS A 26 43.66 -20.57 1.29
CA HIS A 26 44.39 -20.39 2.55
C HIS A 26 45.62 -19.49 2.44
N SER A 27 46.20 -19.35 1.25
CA SER A 27 47.37 -18.50 1.03
C SER A 27 46.95 -17.11 0.57
N LEU A 28 47.72 -16.10 0.98
CA LEU A 28 47.52 -14.72 0.50
C LEU A 28 47.80 -14.62 -1.01
N ASP A 29 48.70 -15.42 -1.55
CA ASP A 29 49.02 -15.45 -2.98
C ASP A 29 47.85 -15.98 -3.81
N ASP A 30 47.21 -17.07 -3.39
CA ASP A 30 46.02 -17.59 -4.08
C ASP A 30 44.84 -16.63 -3.96
N PHE A 31 44.70 -15.96 -2.82
CA PHE A 31 43.68 -14.94 -2.64
C PHE A 31 43.94 -13.72 -3.53
N ALA A 32 45.19 -13.25 -3.59
CA ALA A 32 45.60 -12.17 -4.48
C ALA A 32 45.31 -12.51 -5.94
N ALA A 33 45.65 -13.73 -6.38
CA ALA A 33 45.38 -14.20 -7.72
C ALA A 33 43.87 -14.27 -8.03
N CYS A 34 43.03 -14.64 -7.06
CA CYS A 34 41.58 -14.58 -7.21
C CYS A 34 41.06 -13.15 -7.35
N LEU A 35 41.59 -12.20 -6.57
CA LEU A 35 41.22 -10.78 -6.70
C LEU A 35 41.69 -10.20 -8.03
N ASP A 36 42.90 -10.52 -8.48
CA ASP A 36 43.42 -10.11 -9.79
C ASP A 36 42.52 -10.60 -10.92
N GLU A 37 42.11 -11.88 -10.87
CA GLU A 37 41.18 -12.46 -11.83
C GLU A 37 39.81 -11.76 -11.81
N PHE A 38 39.26 -11.49 -10.62
CA PHE A 38 37.97 -10.82 -10.48
C PHE A 38 37.99 -9.39 -11.04
N GLN A 39 39.06 -8.63 -10.75
CA GLN A 39 39.24 -7.27 -11.25
C GLN A 39 39.53 -7.22 -12.75
N ARG A 40 40.24 -8.21 -13.29
CA ARG A 40 40.48 -8.36 -14.74
C ARG A 40 39.18 -8.50 -15.53
N ASN A 41 38.12 -9.02 -14.89
CA ASN A 41 36.78 -9.13 -15.47
C ASN A 41 35.89 -7.89 -15.20
N GLY A 42 36.44 -6.82 -14.62
CA GLY A 42 35.76 -5.54 -14.44
C GLY A 42 34.93 -5.42 -13.15
N TYR A 43 35.11 -6.33 -12.20
CA TYR A 43 34.40 -6.32 -10.92
C TYR A 43 35.28 -5.84 -9.77
N SER A 44 34.69 -5.17 -8.77
CA SER A 44 35.45 -4.55 -7.68
C SER A 44 34.74 -4.56 -6.31
N GLU A 45 33.67 -5.34 -6.15
CA GLU A 45 32.92 -5.44 -4.89
C GLU A 45 33.17 -6.79 -4.23
N VAL A 46 33.54 -6.77 -2.94
CA VAL A 46 33.79 -7.96 -2.13
C VAL A 46 32.91 -7.98 -0.90
N ASP A 47 32.46 -9.18 -0.52
CA ASP A 47 31.49 -9.40 0.55
C ASP A 47 32.07 -10.35 1.61
N THR A 48 32.26 -9.83 2.83
CA THR A 48 32.70 -10.59 4.00
C THR A 48 31.71 -10.45 5.16
N ALA A 49 31.99 -11.07 6.32
CA ALA A 49 31.25 -10.90 7.56
C ALA A 49 32.16 -11.20 8.75
N ARG A 50 31.84 -10.61 9.91
CA ARG A 50 32.56 -10.88 11.17
C ARG A 50 32.60 -12.36 11.55
N SER A 51 31.54 -13.11 11.23
CA SER A 51 31.45 -14.53 11.56
C SER A 51 32.24 -15.46 10.62
N TYR A 52 32.74 -14.96 9.48
CA TYR A 52 33.42 -15.80 8.50
C TYR A 52 34.81 -16.24 8.97
N CYS A 53 35.15 -17.50 8.66
CA CYS A 53 36.41 -18.13 9.06
C CYS A 53 36.73 -17.94 10.55
N SER A 54 35.72 -18.10 11.41
CA SER A 54 35.85 -17.92 12.86
C SER A 54 36.41 -16.54 13.25
N GLY A 55 36.02 -15.51 12.49
CA GLY A 55 36.48 -14.13 12.66
C GLY A 55 37.75 -13.77 11.88
N LYS A 56 38.48 -14.73 11.31
CA LYS A 56 39.77 -14.43 10.71
C LYS A 56 39.68 -13.84 9.28
N GLN A 57 38.51 -13.91 8.65
CA GLN A 57 38.33 -13.52 7.24
C GLN A 57 38.65 -12.02 7.01
N GLU A 58 38.11 -11.12 7.83
CA GLU A 58 38.26 -9.68 7.64
C GLU A 58 39.73 -9.24 7.66
N ASN A 59 40.53 -9.76 8.61
CA ASN A 59 41.95 -9.49 8.65
C ASN A 59 42.70 -10.10 7.47
N PHE A 60 42.32 -11.30 7.04
CA PHE A 60 42.88 -11.91 5.83
C PHE A 60 42.62 -11.04 4.58
N THR A 61 41.47 -10.36 4.53
CA THR A 61 41.13 -9.39 3.48
C THR A 61 41.96 -8.11 3.57
N ALA A 62 42.27 -7.63 4.79
CA ALA A 62 43.22 -6.54 4.99
C ALA A 62 44.63 -6.90 4.51
N GLN A 63 45.13 -8.08 4.90
CA GLN A 63 46.47 -8.58 4.57
C GLN A 63 46.70 -8.73 3.05
N VAL A 64 45.70 -9.15 2.28
CA VAL A 64 45.80 -9.25 0.81
C VAL A 64 45.76 -7.87 0.10
N GLY A 65 45.58 -6.79 0.87
CA GLY A 65 45.70 -5.41 0.39
C GLY A 65 44.48 -4.89 -0.37
N TYR A 66 43.25 -5.25 0.05
CA TYR A 66 42.01 -4.87 -0.66
C TYR A 66 41.88 -3.36 -0.92
N LYS A 67 42.37 -2.52 0.00
CA LYS A 67 42.40 -1.05 -0.17
C LYS A 67 43.30 -0.59 -1.30
N LYS A 68 44.51 -1.15 -1.39
CA LYS A 68 45.47 -0.84 -2.48
C LYS A 68 44.91 -1.24 -3.85
N ARG A 69 43.98 -2.20 -3.85
CA ARG A 69 43.24 -2.70 -5.01
C ARG A 69 41.98 -1.88 -5.35
N ASN A 70 41.63 -0.87 -4.56
CA ASN A 70 40.41 -0.07 -4.71
C ASN A 70 39.12 -0.90 -4.73
N LEU A 71 39.05 -1.92 -3.88
CA LEU A 71 37.87 -2.78 -3.74
C LEU A 71 36.85 -2.14 -2.79
N THR A 72 35.58 -2.16 -3.20
CA THR A 72 34.43 -1.86 -2.32
C THR A 72 34.23 -3.01 -1.36
N ILE A 73 34.13 -2.73 -0.07
CA ILE A 73 34.04 -3.77 0.98
C ILE A 73 32.70 -3.72 1.70
N ALA A 74 32.03 -4.88 1.75
CA ALA A 74 30.89 -5.12 2.60
C ALA A 74 31.24 -6.01 3.79
N THR A 75 30.76 -5.67 4.99
CA THR A 75 30.79 -6.59 6.14
C THR A 75 29.46 -6.63 6.90
N LYS A 76 29.33 -7.58 7.84
CA LYS A 76 28.06 -7.93 8.48
C LYS A 76 28.23 -8.38 9.93
N CYS A 77 27.25 -8.03 10.75
CA CYS A 77 27.08 -8.55 12.11
C CYS A 77 25.97 -9.61 12.16
N TYR A 78 26.31 -10.86 12.48
CA TYR A 78 25.36 -11.95 12.67
C TYR A 78 24.97 -12.09 14.14
N PRO A 79 23.68 -12.22 14.49
CA PRO A 79 23.25 -12.37 15.87
C PRO A 79 23.50 -13.80 16.37
N THR A 80 24.71 -14.07 16.86
CA THR A 80 25.14 -15.41 17.32
C THR A 80 24.66 -15.77 18.73
N TYR A 81 24.14 -14.80 19.47
CA TYR A 81 23.57 -14.96 20.82
C TYR A 81 22.45 -13.93 21.04
N LYS A 82 21.65 -14.09 22.10
CA LYS A 82 20.56 -13.17 22.42
C LYS A 82 21.11 -11.78 22.79
N GLY A 83 20.54 -10.72 22.23
CA GLY A 83 21.01 -9.35 22.47
C GLY A 83 22.21 -8.94 21.62
N ALA A 84 22.64 -9.76 20.66
CA ALA A 84 23.81 -9.48 19.83
C ALA A 84 23.66 -8.21 18.96
N HIS A 85 22.42 -7.77 18.71
CA HIS A 85 22.14 -6.48 18.05
C HIS A 85 21.68 -5.38 19.01
N SER A 86 21.86 -5.56 20.31
CA SER A 86 21.79 -4.46 21.28
C SER A 86 22.82 -3.39 20.94
N ARG A 87 22.59 -2.16 21.39
CA ARG A 87 23.46 -1.03 21.02
C ARG A 87 24.94 -1.31 21.31
N THR A 88 25.27 -1.81 22.50
CA THR A 88 26.65 -2.05 22.91
C THR A 88 27.32 -3.13 22.08
N GLU A 89 26.66 -4.28 21.90
CA GLU A 89 27.23 -5.43 21.19
C GLU A 89 27.38 -5.18 19.70
N LEU A 90 26.40 -4.51 19.08
CA LEU A 90 26.44 -4.17 17.66
C LEU A 90 27.58 -3.20 17.34
N LEU A 91 27.71 -2.12 18.13
CA LEU A 91 28.77 -1.14 17.95
C LEU A 91 30.15 -1.73 18.26
N GLY A 92 30.27 -2.59 19.27
CA GLY A 92 31.51 -3.30 19.59
C GLY A 92 31.92 -4.28 18.47
N THR A 93 30.95 -4.98 17.90
CA THR A 93 31.19 -5.87 16.75
C THR A 93 31.65 -5.09 15.53
N LEU A 94 30.98 -3.98 15.20
CA LEU A 94 31.39 -3.11 14.10
C LEU A 94 32.79 -2.53 14.32
N ALA A 95 33.11 -2.07 15.53
CA ALA A 95 34.45 -1.57 15.86
C ALA A 95 35.53 -2.64 15.67
N THR A 96 35.23 -3.89 16.04
CA THR A 96 36.13 -5.03 15.78
C THR A 96 36.31 -5.25 14.29
N SER A 97 35.22 -5.28 13.50
CA SER A 97 35.30 -5.43 12.05
C SER A 97 36.15 -4.35 11.38
N LEU A 98 36.00 -3.10 11.81
CA LEU A 98 36.79 -1.97 11.33
C LEU A 98 38.27 -2.12 11.65
N LYS A 99 38.60 -2.56 12.88
CA LYS A 99 39.97 -2.85 13.29
C LYS A 99 40.59 -3.97 12.44
N GLU A 100 39.89 -5.10 12.28
CA GLU A 100 40.40 -6.24 11.52
C GLU A 100 40.58 -5.91 10.04
N LEU A 101 39.68 -5.09 9.45
CA LEU A 101 39.79 -4.56 8.09
C LEU A 101 40.80 -3.40 7.95
N GLU A 102 41.45 -2.99 9.04
CA GLU A 102 42.38 -1.85 9.09
C GLU A 102 41.77 -0.56 8.50
N THR A 103 40.50 -0.27 8.81
CA THR A 103 39.73 0.85 8.23
C THR A 103 38.84 1.56 9.23
N ASP A 104 38.65 2.87 9.07
CA ASP A 104 37.71 3.64 9.90
C ASP A 104 36.26 3.56 9.38
N SER A 105 36.10 3.18 8.11
CA SER A 105 34.80 3.01 7.45
C SER A 105 34.82 1.85 6.46
N VAL A 106 33.70 1.13 6.38
CA VAL A 106 33.39 0.21 5.26
C VAL A 106 32.42 0.86 4.27
N ASP A 107 32.23 0.29 3.09
CA ASP A 107 31.26 0.82 2.13
C ASP A 107 29.84 0.37 2.47
N ILE A 108 29.67 -0.90 2.83
CA ILE A 108 28.36 -1.47 3.16
C ILE A 108 28.43 -2.20 4.50
N PHE A 109 27.49 -1.90 5.40
CA PHE A 109 27.33 -2.63 6.65
C PHE A 109 25.96 -3.30 6.70
N TYR A 110 25.95 -4.61 6.90
CA TYR A 110 24.74 -5.41 7.02
C TYR A 110 24.41 -5.78 8.46
N LEU A 111 23.14 -5.67 8.83
CA LEU A 111 22.56 -6.62 9.79
C LEU A 111 22.40 -7.96 9.08
N HIS A 112 23.17 -8.97 9.49
CA HIS A 112 23.32 -10.22 8.72
C HIS A 112 22.11 -11.17 8.84
N ALA A 113 21.32 -11.02 9.91
CA ALA A 113 20.02 -11.64 10.14
C ALA A 113 19.25 -10.81 11.16
N ALA A 114 17.94 -10.97 11.26
CA ALA A 114 17.15 -10.32 12.31
C ALA A 114 17.51 -10.87 13.69
N ASP A 115 17.94 -10.01 14.61
CA ASP A 115 17.97 -10.34 16.04
C ASP A 115 16.60 -10.10 16.65
N ARG A 116 15.78 -11.15 16.70
CA ARG A 116 14.43 -11.09 17.27
C ARG A 116 14.42 -11.09 18.80
N THR A 117 15.58 -11.00 19.44
CA THR A 117 15.70 -10.86 20.89
C THR A 117 15.99 -9.43 21.33
N THR A 118 16.33 -8.54 20.38
CA THR A 118 16.53 -7.11 20.59
C THR A 118 15.44 -6.31 19.87
N PRO A 119 14.76 -5.34 20.50
CA PRO A 119 13.83 -4.46 19.79
C PRO A 119 14.52 -3.73 18.63
N PHE A 120 13.98 -3.82 17.42
CA PHE A 120 14.60 -3.18 16.24
C PHE A 120 14.83 -1.67 16.39
N GLN A 121 14.03 -0.97 17.19
CA GLN A 121 14.22 0.46 17.43
C GLN A 121 15.57 0.76 18.12
N GLU A 122 16.02 -0.12 19.03
CA GLU A 122 17.33 0.00 19.68
C GLU A 122 18.44 -0.26 18.66
N THR A 123 18.37 -1.39 17.95
CA THR A 123 19.33 -1.76 16.91
C THR A 123 19.47 -0.67 15.85
N LEU A 124 18.36 -0.11 15.37
CA LEU A 124 18.36 0.91 14.32
C LEU A 124 18.87 2.27 14.82
N ALA A 125 18.68 2.60 16.09
CA ALA A 125 19.30 3.78 16.69
C ALA A 125 20.85 3.64 16.72
N ALA A 126 21.35 2.46 17.06
CA ALA A 126 22.79 2.17 17.03
C ALA A 126 23.37 2.19 15.61
N ILE A 127 22.63 1.65 14.63
CA ILE A 127 22.99 1.74 13.20
C ILE A 127 23.10 3.21 12.75
N ASP A 128 22.11 4.04 13.09
CA ASP A 128 22.12 5.46 12.71
C ASP A 128 23.26 6.24 13.39
N GLU A 129 23.55 5.94 14.65
CA GLU A 129 24.71 6.48 15.36
C GLU A 129 26.01 6.17 14.61
N ALA A 130 26.24 4.90 14.27
CA ALA A 130 27.43 4.48 13.54
C ALA A 130 27.51 5.10 12.14
N TYR A 131 26.37 5.24 11.44
CA TYR A 131 26.31 5.92 10.14
C TYR A 131 26.70 7.38 10.24
N ARG A 132 26.15 8.13 11.22
CA ARG A 132 26.48 9.55 11.43
C ARG A 132 27.93 9.78 11.85
N GLN A 133 28.54 8.79 12.50
CA GLN A 133 29.98 8.76 12.79
C GLN A 133 30.84 8.38 11.58
N GLY A 134 30.23 8.12 10.42
CA GLY A 134 30.95 7.77 9.19
C GLY A 134 31.57 6.38 9.21
N LYS A 135 31.05 5.45 10.02
CA LYS A 135 31.60 4.08 10.13
C LYS A 135 31.23 3.18 8.94
N PHE A 136 30.21 3.54 8.20
CA PHE A 136 29.85 2.91 6.92
C PHE A 136 29.07 3.88 6.02
N LYS A 137 29.03 3.61 4.72
CA LYS A 137 28.35 4.48 3.73
C LYS A 137 26.94 4.03 3.36
N VAL A 138 26.71 2.72 3.33
CA VAL A 138 25.42 2.10 2.97
C VAL A 138 24.96 1.18 4.09
N PHE A 139 23.76 1.44 4.59
CA PHE A 139 23.08 0.51 5.48
C PHE A 139 22.37 -0.58 4.67
N ALA A 140 22.56 -1.84 5.06
CA ALA A 140 21.96 -2.98 4.41
C ALA A 140 21.44 -4.00 5.43
N ILE A 141 20.55 -4.89 4.99
CA ILE A 141 19.99 -5.97 5.81
C ILE A 141 20.00 -7.29 5.04
N SER A 142 20.08 -8.41 5.75
CA SER A 142 20.14 -9.73 5.13
C SER A 142 19.34 -10.75 5.94
N ASN A 143 18.65 -11.66 5.26
CA ASN A 143 17.88 -12.75 5.89
C ASN A 143 16.74 -12.28 6.83
N PHE A 144 16.12 -11.14 6.55
CA PHE A 144 14.89 -10.64 7.21
C PHE A 144 13.66 -11.09 6.41
N THR A 145 12.52 -11.30 7.08
CA THR A 145 11.23 -11.50 6.40
C THR A 145 10.78 -10.20 5.70
N ALA A 146 9.89 -10.31 4.72
CA ALA A 146 9.28 -9.13 4.08
C ALA A 146 8.61 -8.18 5.10
N ALA A 147 7.93 -8.72 6.12
CA ALA A 147 7.31 -7.92 7.18
C ALA A 147 8.34 -7.13 8.00
N GLU A 148 9.45 -7.77 8.39
CA GLU A 148 10.52 -7.10 9.14
C GLU A 148 11.25 -6.06 8.28
N VAL A 149 11.45 -6.32 6.98
CA VAL A 149 12.01 -5.32 6.04
C VAL A 149 11.14 -4.06 6.02
N ALA A 150 9.81 -4.24 5.90
CA ALA A 150 8.88 -3.13 5.92
C ALA A 150 8.94 -2.37 7.26
N GLU A 151 8.93 -3.08 8.39
CA GLU A 151 9.05 -2.51 9.73
C GLU A 151 10.33 -1.67 9.88
N VAL A 152 11.49 -2.22 9.53
CA VAL A 152 12.77 -1.52 9.57
C VAL A 152 12.73 -0.25 8.73
N CYS A 153 12.25 -0.34 7.48
CA CYS A 153 12.14 0.82 6.60
C CYS A 153 11.21 1.90 7.15
N ILE A 154 10.11 1.49 7.79
CA ILE A 154 9.12 2.38 8.39
C ILE A 154 9.71 3.06 9.64
N ILE A 155 10.36 2.31 10.54
CA ILE A 155 11.02 2.87 11.73
C ILE A 155 12.06 3.91 11.31
N CYS A 156 12.96 3.56 10.39
CA CYS A 156 14.00 4.48 9.94
C CYS A 156 13.39 5.75 9.33
N LYS A 157 12.36 5.60 8.48
CA LYS A 157 11.66 6.75 7.89
C LYS A 157 11.03 7.66 8.96
N TYR A 158 10.34 7.10 9.95
CA TYR A 158 9.66 7.90 10.98
C TYR A 158 10.62 8.53 11.98
N LYS A 159 11.75 7.89 12.27
CA LYS A 159 12.76 8.40 13.20
C LYS A 159 13.80 9.32 12.56
N GLY A 160 13.80 9.43 11.23
CA GLY A 160 14.85 10.16 10.50
C GLY A 160 16.22 9.47 10.61
N TYR A 161 16.24 8.14 10.74
CA TYR A 161 17.45 7.34 10.74
C TYR A 161 17.88 6.99 9.31
N VAL A 162 19.15 6.66 9.14
CA VAL A 162 19.63 6.01 7.91
C VAL A 162 18.75 4.80 7.59
N ARG A 163 18.28 4.75 6.35
CA ARG A 163 17.39 3.69 5.87
C ARG A 163 18.22 2.63 5.15
N PRO A 164 17.85 1.34 5.22
CA PRO A 164 18.49 0.36 4.36
C PRO A 164 18.13 0.63 2.91
N THR A 165 19.12 0.51 2.03
CA THR A 165 18.96 0.64 0.56
C THR A 165 19.35 -0.63 -0.18
N LEU A 166 19.79 -1.67 0.55
CA LEU A 166 20.27 -2.92 0.00
C LEU A 166 19.81 -4.09 0.87
N TYR A 167 19.30 -5.14 0.23
CA TYR A 167 18.95 -6.40 0.88
C TYR A 167 19.81 -7.52 0.32
N GLN A 168 20.37 -8.38 1.17
CA GLN A 168 21.09 -9.58 0.74
C GLN A 168 20.32 -10.87 1.11
N GLY A 169 19.97 -11.73 0.13
CA GLY A 169 19.11 -12.91 0.35
C GLY A 169 19.45 -14.15 -0.47
N ALA A 170 19.02 -15.34 -0.01
CA ALA A 170 19.19 -16.57 -0.76
C ALA A 170 18.24 -16.63 -1.96
N TYR A 171 18.75 -16.87 -3.17
CA TYR A 171 17.93 -17.00 -4.37
C TYR A 171 18.65 -17.78 -5.48
N ASN A 172 17.93 -18.67 -6.15
CA ASN A 172 18.39 -19.47 -7.28
C ASN A 172 17.20 -20.21 -7.93
N ALA A 173 17.47 -20.95 -9.02
CA ALA A 173 16.45 -21.64 -9.81
C ALA A 173 15.52 -22.57 -8.99
N ILE A 174 15.97 -23.08 -7.85
CA ILE A 174 15.21 -24.00 -6.98
C ILE A 174 14.88 -23.40 -5.60
N ASN A 175 15.11 -22.10 -5.42
CA ASN A 175 14.76 -21.36 -4.20
C ASN A 175 14.23 -19.97 -4.57
N ARG A 176 12.94 -19.89 -4.89
CA ARG A 176 12.28 -18.68 -5.39
C ARG A 176 11.20 -18.13 -4.46
N THR A 177 11.15 -18.58 -3.21
CA THR A 177 10.21 -18.05 -2.21
C THR A 177 10.26 -16.52 -2.02
N PRO A 178 11.41 -15.82 -2.18
CA PRO A 178 11.45 -14.36 -2.16
C PRO A 178 10.53 -13.65 -3.17
N GLU A 179 10.18 -14.29 -4.29
CA GLU A 179 9.40 -13.63 -5.35
C GLU A 179 7.98 -13.28 -4.90
N TYR A 180 7.42 -14.03 -3.94
CA TYR A 180 6.02 -13.88 -3.54
C TYR A 180 5.75 -12.63 -2.69
N ASP A 181 6.67 -12.26 -1.79
CA ASP A 181 6.45 -11.21 -0.79
C ASP A 181 7.64 -10.26 -0.63
N LEU A 182 8.87 -10.79 -0.63
CA LEU A 182 10.07 -10.01 -0.42
C LEU A 182 10.36 -9.10 -1.62
N VAL A 183 10.36 -9.61 -2.86
CA VAL A 183 10.65 -8.80 -4.05
C VAL A 183 9.70 -7.59 -4.16
N PRO A 184 8.36 -7.75 -4.08
CA PRO A 184 7.44 -6.60 -4.05
C PRO A 184 7.75 -5.62 -2.92
N THR A 185 8.11 -6.12 -1.73
CA THR A 185 8.46 -5.29 -0.57
C THR A 185 9.73 -4.48 -0.82
N LEU A 186 10.80 -5.10 -1.35
CA LEU A 186 12.04 -4.41 -1.69
C LEU A 186 11.79 -3.31 -2.71
N ARG A 187 11.00 -3.58 -3.76
CA ARG A 187 10.66 -2.55 -4.76
C ARG A 187 9.80 -1.43 -4.17
N ARG A 188 8.81 -1.77 -3.34
CA ARG A 188 7.94 -0.79 -2.67
C ARG A 188 8.71 0.17 -1.78
N HIS A 189 9.77 -0.32 -1.17
CA HIS A 189 10.61 0.48 -0.29
C HIS A 189 11.85 1.06 -0.99
N GLY A 190 12.21 0.63 -2.20
CA GLY A 190 13.37 1.15 -2.94
C GLY A 190 14.70 0.57 -2.44
N LEU A 191 14.74 -0.75 -2.20
CA LEU A 191 15.97 -1.48 -1.90
C LEU A 191 16.44 -2.24 -3.15
N ASP A 192 17.73 -2.16 -3.43
CA ASP A 192 18.40 -3.07 -4.36
C ASP A 192 18.49 -4.47 -3.73
N TRP A 193 18.47 -5.50 -4.57
CA TRP A 193 18.56 -6.88 -4.12
C TRP A 193 19.86 -7.54 -4.56
N VAL A 194 20.64 -7.99 -3.60
CA VAL A 194 21.85 -8.79 -3.83
C VAL A 194 21.57 -10.23 -3.42
N VAL A 195 21.83 -11.18 -4.30
CA VAL A 195 21.53 -12.58 -4.03
C VAL A 195 22.77 -13.39 -3.71
N TYR A 196 22.65 -14.27 -2.72
CA TYR A 196 23.65 -15.28 -2.43
C TYR A 196 23.09 -16.69 -2.73
N ASN A 197 24.00 -17.67 -2.77
CA ASN A 197 23.71 -19.05 -3.16
C ASN A 197 23.12 -19.21 -4.57
N PRO A 198 23.69 -18.58 -5.62
CA PRO A 198 23.25 -18.83 -6.99
C PRO A 198 23.37 -20.31 -7.40
N LEU A 199 24.31 -21.06 -6.79
CA LEU A 199 24.53 -22.49 -7.01
C LEU A 199 23.85 -23.41 -5.96
N ALA A 200 22.93 -22.88 -5.14
CA ALA A 200 22.27 -23.62 -4.05
C ALA A 200 23.25 -24.38 -3.13
N GLY A 201 24.37 -23.73 -2.76
CA GLY A 201 25.41 -24.35 -1.91
C GLY A 201 26.23 -25.44 -2.59
N GLY A 202 26.09 -25.63 -3.91
CA GLY A 202 26.74 -26.69 -4.68
C GLY A 202 25.78 -27.73 -5.25
N MET A 203 24.48 -27.69 -4.91
CA MET A 203 23.50 -28.63 -5.49
C MET A 203 23.38 -28.47 -7.00
N LEU A 204 23.42 -27.23 -7.49
CA LEU A 204 23.33 -26.91 -8.92
C LEU A 204 24.65 -27.09 -9.68
N THR A 205 25.58 -27.92 -9.18
CA THR A 205 26.79 -28.32 -9.93
C THR A 205 26.62 -29.67 -10.62
N GLY A 206 25.53 -30.39 -10.36
CA GLY A 206 25.30 -31.76 -10.86
C GLY A 206 26.06 -32.84 -10.10
N ARG A 207 26.71 -32.49 -8.99
CA ARG A 207 27.45 -33.46 -8.15
C ARG A 207 26.53 -34.34 -7.30
N PHE A 208 25.35 -33.84 -6.97
CA PHE A 208 24.37 -34.51 -6.12
C PHE A 208 23.05 -34.62 -6.89
N LEU A 209 22.69 -35.83 -7.31
CA LEU A 209 21.49 -36.14 -8.08
C LEU A 209 20.58 -37.15 -7.36
N SER A 210 21.08 -37.76 -6.27
CA SER A 210 20.34 -38.68 -5.42
C SER A 210 20.59 -38.40 -3.93
N LYS A 211 19.59 -38.71 -3.11
CA LYS A 211 19.71 -38.66 -1.64
C LYS A 211 20.78 -39.61 -1.09
N SER A 212 21.08 -40.68 -1.83
CA SER A 212 22.11 -41.68 -1.51
C SER A 212 23.54 -41.18 -1.79
N ASP A 213 23.70 -40.05 -2.47
CA ASP A 213 25.02 -39.52 -2.78
C ASP A 213 25.76 -39.13 -1.50
N GLU A 214 27.07 -39.38 -1.48
CA GLU A 214 27.90 -39.04 -0.34
C GLU A 214 27.97 -37.52 -0.17
N LYS A 215 27.56 -37.03 1.01
CA LYS A 215 27.66 -35.63 1.37
C LYS A 215 29.14 -35.22 1.41
N THR A 216 29.47 -34.18 0.65
CA THR A 216 30.82 -33.60 0.59
C THR A 216 30.74 -32.07 0.55
N GLY A 217 31.87 -31.40 0.76
CA GLY A 217 31.93 -29.94 0.65
C GLY A 217 31.01 -29.22 1.64
N ARG A 218 30.08 -28.38 1.14
CA ARG A 218 29.15 -27.58 1.95
C ARG A 218 28.12 -28.41 2.72
N PHE A 219 27.98 -29.70 2.41
CA PHE A 219 27.00 -30.61 3.02
C PHE A 219 27.63 -31.60 4.01
N ALA A 220 28.96 -31.62 4.16
CA ALA A 220 29.67 -32.54 5.05
C ALA A 220 30.20 -31.82 6.30
N GLY A 221 29.86 -32.34 7.49
CA GLY A 221 30.28 -31.81 8.79
C GLY A 221 29.13 -31.29 9.64
N GLU A 222 29.46 -30.48 10.65
CA GLU A 222 28.52 -29.89 11.62
C GLU A 222 28.24 -28.40 11.33
N GLY A 223 27.25 -27.82 12.01
CA GLY A 223 26.95 -26.38 11.97
C GLY A 223 26.38 -25.91 10.63
N VAL A 224 27.18 -25.22 9.80
CA VAL A 224 26.73 -24.72 8.49
C VAL A 224 26.29 -25.88 7.57
N ALA A 225 26.97 -27.03 7.63
CA ALA A 225 26.62 -28.19 6.81
C ALA A 225 25.21 -28.73 7.14
N GLU A 226 24.82 -28.73 8.41
CA GLU A 226 23.47 -29.10 8.85
C GLU A 226 22.42 -28.12 8.34
N LEU A 227 22.70 -26.82 8.39
CA LEU A 227 21.82 -25.79 7.85
C LEU A 227 21.58 -25.98 6.35
N TYR A 228 22.64 -26.26 5.58
CA TYR A 228 22.54 -26.53 4.15
C TYR A 228 21.80 -27.85 3.87
N ALA A 229 22.07 -28.91 4.64
CA ALA A 229 21.37 -30.17 4.50
C ALA A 229 19.87 -30.02 4.81
N LYS A 230 19.51 -29.31 5.88
CA LYS A 230 18.11 -28.98 6.21
C LYS A 230 17.44 -28.15 5.11
N ARG A 231 18.19 -27.27 4.46
CA ARG A 231 17.69 -26.39 3.39
C ARG A 231 17.40 -27.17 2.10
N TYR A 232 18.35 -27.99 1.63
CA TYR A 232 18.35 -28.57 0.28
C TYR A 232 18.37 -30.11 0.18
N TRP A 233 18.65 -30.85 1.26
CA TRP A 233 18.79 -32.31 1.17
C TRP A 233 17.44 -33.04 1.30
N LYS A 234 16.54 -32.76 0.35
CA LYS A 234 15.14 -33.23 0.33
C LYS A 234 14.82 -33.92 -0.98
N ASP A 235 13.84 -34.83 -0.97
CA ASP A 235 13.48 -35.64 -2.13
C ASP A 235 13.04 -34.76 -3.32
N GLN A 236 12.25 -33.73 -3.05
CA GLN A 236 11.83 -32.72 -4.05
C GLN A 236 13.02 -31.98 -4.65
N THR A 237 14.07 -31.72 -3.86
CA THR A 237 15.28 -31.07 -4.38
C THR A 237 16.00 -31.96 -5.37
N PHE A 238 16.12 -33.27 -5.11
CA PHE A 238 16.72 -34.19 -6.07
C PHE A 238 15.87 -34.37 -7.32
N ALA A 239 14.54 -34.39 -7.20
CA ALA A 239 13.65 -34.40 -8.37
C ALA A 239 13.87 -33.16 -9.26
N ALA A 240 13.88 -31.97 -8.66
CA ALA A 240 14.18 -30.71 -9.33
C ALA A 240 15.57 -30.71 -10.00
N LEU A 241 16.60 -31.20 -9.32
CA LEU A 241 17.95 -31.29 -9.86
C LEU A 241 18.05 -32.23 -11.05
N ASN A 242 17.34 -33.36 -11.05
CA ASN A 242 17.33 -34.29 -12.17
C ASN A 242 16.69 -33.69 -13.42
N ILE A 243 15.61 -32.92 -13.27
CA ILE A 243 14.99 -32.16 -14.38
C ILE A 243 16.00 -31.19 -15.00
N ILE A 244 16.65 -30.37 -14.17
CA ILE A 244 17.66 -29.40 -14.62
C ILE A 244 18.86 -30.10 -15.26
N ASN A 245 19.32 -31.21 -14.68
CA ASN A 245 20.48 -31.96 -15.18
C ASN A 245 20.22 -32.56 -16.57
N GLU A 246 19.04 -33.13 -16.81
CA GLU A 246 18.69 -33.67 -18.12
C GLU A 246 18.57 -32.58 -19.18
N ALA A 247 18.00 -31.41 -18.85
CA ALA A 247 17.98 -30.26 -19.75
C ALA A 247 19.40 -29.75 -20.05
N ALA A 248 20.24 -29.61 -19.03
CA ALA A 248 21.62 -29.18 -19.17
C ALA A 248 22.44 -30.09 -20.10
N LYS A 249 22.30 -31.43 -19.94
CA LYS A 249 22.94 -32.42 -20.82
C LYS A 249 22.48 -32.29 -22.28
N LYS A 250 21.18 -32.18 -22.51
CA LYS A 250 20.61 -32.07 -23.88
C LYS A 250 21.12 -30.84 -24.62
N SER A 251 21.23 -29.72 -23.93
CA SER A 251 21.71 -28.46 -24.53
C SER A 251 23.24 -28.31 -24.51
N GLY A 252 23.98 -29.30 -23.98
CA GLY A 252 25.45 -29.26 -23.90
C GLY A 252 26.00 -28.20 -22.94
N ILE A 253 25.24 -27.82 -21.92
CA ILE A 253 25.58 -26.78 -20.94
C ILE A 253 25.88 -27.43 -19.58
N LYS A 254 26.92 -26.99 -18.87
CA LYS A 254 27.16 -27.46 -17.49
C LYS A 254 26.09 -26.91 -16.55
N MET A 255 25.67 -27.68 -15.54
CA MET A 255 24.69 -27.19 -14.55
C MET A 255 25.17 -25.92 -13.81
N THR A 256 26.47 -25.77 -13.58
CA THR A 256 27.07 -24.56 -13.00
C THR A 256 26.86 -23.33 -13.88
N GLU A 257 27.11 -23.48 -15.19
CA GLU A 257 26.87 -22.45 -16.19
C GLU A 257 25.39 -22.07 -16.27
N LEU A 258 24.53 -23.09 -16.30
CA LEU A 258 23.07 -22.93 -16.30
C LEU A 258 22.63 -22.11 -15.09
N ALA A 259 23.02 -22.50 -13.88
CA ALA A 259 22.60 -21.82 -12.66
C ALA A 259 23.02 -20.35 -12.62
N ILE A 260 24.25 -20.03 -13.03
CA ILE A 260 24.73 -18.64 -13.09
C ILE A 260 23.94 -17.83 -14.14
N ARG A 261 23.80 -18.36 -15.36
CA ARG A 261 23.07 -17.67 -16.44
C ARG A 261 21.58 -17.53 -16.13
N TRP A 262 20.97 -18.49 -15.43
CA TRP A 262 19.58 -18.40 -14.99
C TRP A 262 19.38 -17.25 -14.00
N VAL A 263 20.21 -17.16 -12.96
CA VAL A 263 20.10 -16.07 -11.97
C VAL A 263 20.32 -14.71 -12.65
N GLN A 264 21.24 -14.62 -13.60
CA GLN A 264 21.56 -13.35 -14.27
C GLN A 264 20.49 -12.90 -15.27
N HIS A 265 19.91 -13.81 -16.06
CA HIS A 265 19.12 -13.45 -17.25
C HIS A 265 17.63 -13.80 -17.16
N HIS A 266 17.25 -14.70 -16.24
CA HIS A 266 15.92 -15.32 -16.23
C HIS A 266 15.23 -15.25 -14.86
N SER A 267 15.80 -14.47 -13.94
CA SER A 267 15.33 -14.38 -12.56
C SER A 267 14.61 -13.05 -12.30
N ALA A 268 14.09 -12.86 -11.09
CA ALA A 268 13.42 -11.63 -10.68
C ALA A 268 14.38 -10.44 -10.40
N LEU A 269 15.69 -10.62 -10.64
CA LEU A 269 16.67 -9.54 -10.49
C LEU A 269 16.52 -8.50 -11.60
N ARG A 270 16.69 -7.24 -11.22
CA ARG A 270 16.83 -6.09 -12.13
C ARG A 270 18.30 -5.76 -12.23
N MET A 271 18.99 -6.44 -13.15
CA MET A 271 20.43 -6.26 -13.33
C MET A 271 20.72 -4.90 -13.96
N ARG A 272 22.00 -4.49 -14.00
CA ARG A 272 22.41 -3.21 -14.62
C ARG A 272 22.15 -3.17 -16.12
N SER A 273 22.21 -4.32 -16.78
CA SER A 273 21.76 -4.48 -18.18
C SER A 273 20.30 -4.08 -18.39
N ASP A 274 19.48 -4.20 -17.34
CA ASP A 274 18.03 -4.00 -17.38
C ASP A 274 17.61 -2.67 -16.74
N GLY A 275 18.58 -1.78 -16.48
CA GLY A 275 18.36 -0.48 -15.84
C GLY A 275 18.20 -0.52 -14.31
N GLY A 276 18.48 -1.66 -13.67
CA GLY A 276 18.51 -1.79 -12.20
C GLY A 276 19.92 -1.77 -11.61
N ASN A 277 20.04 -2.16 -10.34
CA ASN A 277 21.32 -2.26 -9.62
C ASN A 277 21.38 -3.47 -8.66
N ASP A 278 20.52 -4.47 -8.91
CA ASP A 278 20.61 -5.76 -8.23
C ASP A 278 21.93 -6.46 -8.56
N GLY A 279 22.35 -7.40 -7.71
CA GLY A 279 23.63 -8.07 -7.86
C GLY A 279 23.67 -9.51 -7.42
N ILE A 280 24.75 -10.19 -7.78
CA ILE A 280 24.96 -11.62 -7.52
C ILE A 280 26.25 -11.81 -6.74
N VAL A 281 26.15 -12.37 -5.53
CA VAL A 281 27.30 -12.83 -4.74
C VAL A 281 27.67 -14.24 -5.19
N ILE A 282 28.87 -14.35 -5.75
CA ILE A 282 29.45 -15.63 -6.17
C ILE A 282 30.60 -16.01 -5.25
N GLY A 283 30.59 -17.25 -4.77
CA GLY A 283 31.70 -17.82 -3.99
C GLY A 283 32.60 -18.68 -4.88
N ALA A 284 33.87 -18.79 -4.50
CA ALA A 284 34.83 -19.69 -5.13
C ALA A 284 35.72 -20.36 -4.07
N SER A 285 36.11 -21.60 -4.34
CA SER A 285 37.01 -22.40 -3.49
C SER A 285 38.41 -22.55 -4.09
N SER A 286 38.61 -22.09 -5.31
CA SER A 286 39.89 -22.06 -6.02
C SER A 286 39.86 -21.01 -7.14
N LEU A 287 41.05 -20.60 -7.60
CA LEU A 287 41.20 -19.71 -8.76
C LEU A 287 40.56 -20.29 -10.03
N ALA A 288 40.69 -21.60 -10.25
CA ALA A 288 40.11 -22.27 -11.42
C ALA A 288 38.57 -22.15 -11.42
N GLN A 289 37.94 -22.36 -10.27
CA GLN A 289 36.49 -22.20 -10.13
C GLN A 289 36.06 -20.74 -10.36
N LEU A 290 36.85 -19.78 -9.87
CA LEU A 290 36.54 -18.37 -10.09
C LEU A 290 36.61 -17.99 -11.57
N LYS A 291 37.67 -18.43 -12.29
CA LYS A 291 37.80 -18.23 -13.74
C LYS A 291 36.60 -18.77 -14.51
N GLU A 292 36.21 -20.00 -14.22
CA GLU A 292 35.05 -20.64 -14.83
C GLU A 292 33.75 -19.86 -14.56
N ASN A 293 33.54 -19.40 -13.32
CA ASN A 293 32.38 -18.56 -12.99
C ASN A 293 32.39 -17.24 -13.78
N MET A 294 33.54 -16.58 -13.94
CA MET A 294 33.65 -15.32 -14.70
C MET A 294 33.31 -15.52 -16.17
N GLU A 295 33.74 -16.63 -16.77
CA GLU A 295 33.35 -17.02 -18.13
C GLU A 295 31.82 -17.15 -18.27
N TYR A 296 31.13 -17.69 -17.25
CA TYR A 296 29.68 -17.84 -17.28
C TYR A 296 28.91 -16.52 -17.15
N PHE A 297 29.39 -15.58 -16.34
CA PHE A 297 28.78 -14.24 -16.25
C PHE A 297 28.90 -13.44 -17.56
N ALA A 298 29.90 -13.74 -18.38
CA ALA A 298 30.10 -13.12 -19.69
C ALA A 298 29.16 -13.68 -20.77
N LYS A 299 28.48 -14.81 -20.53
CA LYS A 299 27.58 -15.44 -21.50
C LYS A 299 26.17 -14.84 -21.46
N GLY A 300 25.47 -14.93 -22.59
CA GLY A 300 24.10 -14.46 -22.74
C GLY A 300 23.03 -15.41 -22.15
N PRO A 301 21.75 -15.13 -22.41
CA PRO A 301 20.61 -15.91 -21.90
C PRO A 301 20.69 -17.40 -22.27
N LEU A 302 20.11 -18.27 -21.42
CA LEU A 302 19.94 -19.71 -21.70
C LEU A 302 18.94 -19.98 -22.84
N PRO A 303 19.05 -21.12 -23.55
CA PRO A 303 18.01 -21.61 -24.45
C PRO A 303 16.67 -21.78 -23.71
N GLN A 304 15.55 -21.49 -24.40
CA GLN A 304 14.22 -21.51 -23.77
C GLN A 304 13.88 -22.86 -23.13
N GLU A 305 14.22 -23.98 -23.78
CA GLU A 305 14.01 -25.34 -23.25
C GLU A 305 14.67 -25.57 -21.88
N VAL A 306 15.79 -24.89 -21.61
CA VAL A 306 16.50 -24.98 -20.33
C VAL A 306 15.84 -24.09 -19.28
N VAL A 307 15.28 -22.95 -19.69
CA VAL A 307 14.51 -22.06 -18.82
C VAL A 307 13.22 -22.76 -18.37
N ASP A 308 12.50 -23.38 -19.30
CA ASP A 308 11.27 -24.13 -19.02
C ASP A 308 11.53 -25.27 -18.02
N ALA A 309 12.64 -26.00 -18.19
CA ALA A 309 13.06 -27.01 -17.23
C ALA A 309 13.36 -26.45 -15.83
N CYS A 310 13.80 -25.20 -15.72
CA CYS A 310 13.97 -24.54 -14.42
C CYS A 310 12.62 -24.18 -13.78
N GLU A 311 11.59 -23.88 -14.58
CA GLU A 311 10.23 -23.65 -14.11
C GLU A 311 9.61 -24.95 -13.59
N ASP A 312 9.74 -26.04 -14.34
CA ASP A 312 9.30 -27.37 -13.92
C ASP A 312 9.99 -27.82 -12.63
N ALA A 313 11.31 -27.63 -12.55
CA ALA A 313 12.09 -27.92 -11.35
C ALA A 313 11.65 -27.08 -10.14
N TRP A 314 11.25 -25.83 -10.35
CA TRP A 314 10.70 -25.00 -9.27
C TRP A 314 9.29 -25.46 -8.84
N ALA A 315 8.46 -25.93 -9.77
CA ALA A 315 7.16 -26.51 -9.46
C ALA A 315 7.31 -27.75 -8.55
N GLU A 316 8.27 -28.62 -8.83
CA GLU A 316 8.60 -29.80 -8.00
C GLU A 316 8.99 -29.45 -6.56
N MET A 317 9.48 -28.24 -6.30
CA MET A 317 9.83 -27.78 -4.96
C MET A 317 8.60 -27.53 -4.07
N ALA A 318 7.36 -27.67 -4.58
CA ALA A 318 6.14 -27.58 -3.79
C ALA A 318 6.18 -28.48 -2.53
N GLY A 319 5.80 -27.92 -1.38
CA GLY A 319 5.89 -28.61 -0.08
C GLY A 319 7.29 -28.71 0.55
N ALA A 320 8.35 -28.41 -0.19
CA ALA A 320 9.74 -28.47 0.29
C ALA A 320 10.49 -27.13 0.20
N ARG A 321 9.81 -26.07 -0.23
CA ARG A 321 10.38 -24.74 -0.52
C ARG A 321 11.23 -24.20 0.65
N PRO A 322 12.48 -23.77 0.41
CA PRO A 322 13.33 -23.21 1.44
C PRO A 322 12.84 -21.83 1.94
N LEU A 323 13.09 -21.54 3.21
CA LEU A 323 12.92 -20.20 3.77
C LEU A 323 14.09 -19.30 3.30
N TYR A 324 13.78 -18.05 2.96
CA TYR A 324 14.78 -17.05 2.57
C TYR A 324 15.33 -16.22 3.73
N TYR A 325 14.75 -16.36 4.92
CA TYR A 325 15.15 -15.69 6.16
C TYR A 325 15.74 -16.70 7.16
N HIS A 326 16.43 -16.20 8.18
CA HIS A 326 17.10 -17.02 9.19
C HIS A 326 16.37 -16.99 10.54
N GLY A 327 16.57 -18.05 11.33
CA GLY A 327 16.00 -18.21 12.66
C GLY A 327 14.50 -18.52 12.66
N GLU A 328 13.96 -18.79 13.85
CA GLU A 328 12.52 -18.91 14.04
C GLU A 328 11.88 -17.52 14.00
N TYR A 329 10.69 -17.42 13.42
CA TYR A 329 9.93 -16.17 13.35
C TYR A 329 9.17 -15.93 14.67
N LYS A 330 9.95 -15.69 15.75
CA LYS A 330 9.48 -15.46 17.11
C LYS A 330 10.27 -14.33 17.76
N TYR A 331 9.57 -13.36 18.33
CA TYR A 331 10.16 -12.23 19.05
C TYR A 331 10.22 -12.53 20.55
N ASP A 332 11.42 -12.40 21.13
CA ASP A 332 11.72 -12.71 22.53
C ASP A 332 11.76 -11.45 23.42
N TYR A 333 11.57 -10.26 22.85
CA TYR A 333 11.36 -9.02 23.58
C TYR A 333 9.86 -8.74 23.77
N ASP A 334 9.53 -7.93 24.78
CA ASP A 334 8.15 -7.51 25.03
C ASP A 334 7.67 -6.63 23.86
N THR A 335 7.07 -7.26 22.85
CA THR A 335 6.24 -6.57 21.87
C THR A 335 5.08 -6.02 22.67
N PRO A 336 5.00 -4.69 22.91
CA PRO A 336 4.13 -4.17 23.95
C PRO A 336 2.73 -4.72 23.77
N ARG A 337 2.33 -5.67 24.63
CA ARG A 337 0.93 -6.00 24.82
C ARG A 337 0.34 -4.69 25.25
N ARG A 338 -0.51 -4.11 24.38
CA ARG A 338 -1.19 -2.82 24.61
C ARG A 338 -1.31 -2.59 26.11
N HIS A 339 -0.53 -1.66 26.64
CA HIS A 339 -1.01 -0.93 27.79
C HIS A 339 -2.20 -0.14 27.25
N THR A 340 -3.36 -0.79 27.25
CA THR A 340 -4.62 -0.07 27.31
C THR A 340 -4.53 0.81 28.55
N PRO A 341 -5.04 2.04 28.54
CA PRO A 341 -5.13 2.88 29.74
C PRO A 341 -5.87 2.19 30.91
N PHE A 342 -6.52 1.05 30.64
CA PHE A 342 -7.25 0.22 31.59
C PHE A 342 -6.60 -1.17 31.62
N GLY A 343 -5.88 -1.51 32.69
CA GLY A 343 -5.05 -2.71 32.79
C GLY A 343 -5.80 -4.04 32.80
N VAL A 344 -6.15 -4.59 31.63
CA VAL A 344 -6.76 -5.92 31.50
C VAL A 344 -5.90 -6.82 30.60
N SER A 345 -5.40 -7.92 31.17
CA SER A 345 -4.62 -8.95 30.49
C SER A 345 -5.54 -9.94 29.76
N ILE A 346 -5.36 -10.12 28.45
CA ILE A 346 -6.03 -11.18 27.66
C ILE A 346 -5.05 -12.35 27.50
N GLN A 347 -5.44 -13.56 27.91
CA GLN A 347 -4.68 -14.79 27.71
C GLN A 347 -5.02 -15.47 26.37
N PRO A 348 -4.04 -16.10 25.66
CA PRO A 348 -4.29 -16.78 24.39
C PRO A 348 -4.77 -18.23 24.56
N MET A 349 -5.74 -18.66 23.74
CA MET A 349 -6.22 -20.06 23.64
C MET A 349 -5.44 -20.89 22.60
N PRO A 350 -5.40 -22.25 22.71
CA PRO A 350 -4.57 -23.13 21.89
C PRO A 350 -5.20 -23.47 20.52
N ARG A 351 -4.35 -23.70 19.50
CA ARG A 351 -4.74 -24.10 18.14
C ARG A 351 -4.90 -25.61 18.01
N GLN A 352 -6.00 -26.07 17.42
CA GLN A 352 -6.11 -27.39 16.77
C GLN A 352 -6.14 -27.21 15.25
N GLY A 353 -5.44 -28.10 14.54
CA GLY A 353 -5.18 -28.03 13.11
C GLY A 353 -6.31 -28.60 12.25
N LEU A 354 -6.34 -28.20 10.98
CA LEU A 354 -7.14 -28.85 9.94
C LEU A 354 -6.35 -28.94 8.63
N SER A 355 -6.48 -30.11 8.02
CA SER A 355 -5.87 -30.62 6.81
C SER A 355 -6.74 -30.38 5.57
N GLY A 356 -6.10 -29.95 4.47
CA GLY A 356 -6.24 -30.39 3.07
C GLY A 356 -7.62 -30.56 2.41
N GLY A 357 -7.77 -29.91 1.24
CA GLY A 357 -8.68 -30.32 0.17
C GLY A 357 -8.91 -29.20 -0.84
N GLY A 358 -8.40 -29.36 -2.07
CA GLY A 358 -8.37 -28.30 -3.10
C GLY A 358 -9.53 -28.27 -4.11
N ARG A 359 -9.20 -27.68 -5.27
CA ARG A 359 -10.03 -27.17 -6.40
C ARG A 359 -10.55 -25.76 -6.11
N GLY A 360 -10.32 -24.73 -6.91
CA GLY A 360 -9.89 -24.63 -8.30
C GLY A 360 -10.87 -23.68 -8.95
N ASP A 361 -10.57 -22.37 -8.97
CA ASP A 361 -11.41 -21.37 -9.60
C ASP A 361 -10.53 -20.25 -10.19
N GLU A 362 -10.82 -19.93 -11.45
CA GLU A 362 -10.16 -18.95 -12.29
C GLU A 362 -10.30 -17.53 -11.72
N PHE A 363 -9.18 -16.81 -11.62
CA PHE A 363 -9.17 -15.40 -11.21
C PHE A 363 -9.53 -14.52 -12.41
N ASP A 364 -10.79 -14.11 -12.50
CA ASP A 364 -11.19 -12.99 -13.35
C ASP A 364 -10.87 -11.66 -12.64
N THR A 365 -10.09 -10.81 -13.30
CA THR A 365 -9.38 -9.65 -12.70
C THR A 365 -10.04 -8.31 -12.99
N GLU A 366 -11.37 -8.27 -13.07
CA GLU A 366 -12.09 -7.11 -13.64
C GLU A 366 -12.84 -6.16 -12.68
N LEU A 367 -12.62 -6.10 -11.35
CA LEU A 367 -13.50 -5.26 -10.51
C LEU A 367 -12.82 -4.46 -9.38
N GLY A 368 -13.01 -3.13 -9.40
CA GLY A 368 -12.45 -2.13 -8.48
C GLY A 368 -12.93 -2.16 -7.02
N PHE A 369 -13.86 -3.06 -6.68
CA PHE A 369 -14.04 -3.57 -5.32
C PHE A 369 -14.34 -5.07 -5.42
N VAL A 370 -13.45 -5.90 -4.91
CA VAL A 370 -13.64 -7.35 -4.90
C VAL A 370 -14.57 -7.72 -3.75
N ARG A 371 -15.65 -8.44 -4.04
CA ARG A 371 -16.45 -9.10 -3.00
C ARG A 371 -15.55 -10.14 -2.35
N ILE A 372 -15.25 -9.96 -1.06
CA ILE A 372 -14.74 -11.07 -0.25
C ILE A 372 -15.98 -11.90 0.09
N ASP A 373 -16.21 -12.99 -0.64
CA ASP A 373 -17.22 -13.97 -0.22
C ASP A 373 -16.66 -14.71 0.99
N PRO A 374 -17.28 -14.61 2.18
CA PRO A 374 -16.83 -15.35 3.36
C PRO A 374 -16.76 -16.87 3.10
N LYS A 375 -17.53 -17.38 2.14
CA LYS A 375 -17.58 -18.80 1.76
C LYS A 375 -16.52 -19.22 0.73
N SER A 376 -15.85 -18.29 0.03
CA SER A 376 -14.82 -18.65 -0.96
C SER A 376 -13.46 -19.00 -0.34
N SER A 377 -13.31 -18.79 0.97
CA SER A 377 -12.12 -19.15 1.72
C SER A 377 -12.23 -20.58 2.26
N GLN A 378 -11.64 -21.56 1.55
CA GLN A 378 -11.50 -22.96 2.00
C GLN A 378 -10.69 -23.15 3.31
N MET A 379 -10.20 -22.06 3.94
CA MET A 379 -9.46 -22.07 5.21
C MET A 379 -9.97 -21.03 6.24
N SER A 380 -11.25 -20.64 6.19
CA SER A 380 -11.81 -19.71 7.19
C SER A 380 -12.33 -20.48 8.42
N ASN A 381 -11.56 -20.51 9.51
CA ASN A 381 -12.06 -20.88 10.85
C ASN A 381 -12.92 -19.76 11.48
N PHE A 382 -13.30 -18.73 10.72
CA PHE A 382 -14.09 -17.59 11.19
C PHE A 382 -15.55 -17.74 10.73
N GLU A 383 -16.49 -17.52 11.65
CA GLU A 383 -17.93 -17.55 11.36
C GLU A 383 -18.28 -16.56 10.23
N SER A 384 -19.01 -17.03 9.22
CA SER A 384 -19.57 -16.16 8.20
C SER A 384 -20.68 -15.29 8.80
N TYR A 385 -20.57 -13.97 8.67
CA TYR A 385 -21.61 -13.04 9.09
C TYR A 385 -22.80 -13.06 8.12
N PRO A 386 -24.05 -12.86 8.61
CA PRO A 386 -25.22 -12.77 7.75
C PRO A 386 -25.11 -11.58 6.78
N GLU A 387 -25.70 -11.73 5.57
CA GLU A 387 -25.82 -10.60 4.66
C GLU A 387 -26.65 -9.48 5.32
N PRO A 388 -26.28 -8.21 5.11
CA PRO A 388 -27.02 -7.09 5.68
C PRO A 388 -28.44 -7.02 5.09
N PRO A 389 -29.40 -6.38 5.80
CA PRO A 389 -30.80 -6.27 5.36
C PRO A 389 -30.97 -5.62 3.98
N THR A 390 -30.07 -4.71 3.61
CA THR A 390 -30.03 -4.08 2.29
C THR A 390 -28.58 -3.91 1.81
N PRO A 391 -28.36 -3.64 0.50
CA PRO A 391 -27.03 -3.32 -0.02
C PRO A 391 -26.36 -2.12 0.64
N LEU A 392 -27.10 -1.25 1.34
CA LEU A 392 -26.54 -0.13 2.11
C LEU A 392 -25.64 -0.60 3.27
N GLY A 393 -25.93 -1.78 3.86
CA GLY A 393 -25.10 -2.37 4.91
C GLY A 393 -23.81 -3.03 4.40
N ARG A 394 -23.57 -3.05 3.08
CA ARG A 394 -22.31 -3.53 2.50
C ARG A 394 -21.29 -2.40 2.54
N LEU A 395 -20.71 -2.20 3.73
CA LEU A 395 -19.79 -1.11 3.99
C LEU A 395 -18.55 -1.19 3.08
N ARG A 396 -18.11 -0.03 2.60
CA ARG A 396 -16.92 0.11 1.75
C ARG A 396 -15.83 0.85 2.52
N ILE A 397 -14.58 0.53 2.23
CA ILE A 397 -13.44 1.32 2.70
C ILE A 397 -13.51 2.69 2.04
N LEU A 398 -13.39 3.77 2.82
CA LEU A 398 -13.51 5.14 2.34
C LEU A 398 -12.52 5.42 1.19
N SER A 399 -11.22 5.27 1.42
CA SER A 399 -10.20 5.55 0.39
C SER A 399 -8.91 4.76 0.64
N PRO A 400 -7.96 4.71 -0.32
CA PRO A 400 -6.65 4.10 -0.10
C PRO A 400 -5.85 4.71 1.07
N THR A 401 -6.20 5.94 1.48
CA THR A 401 -5.55 6.67 2.57
C THR A 401 -6.37 6.70 3.87
N ALA A 402 -7.59 6.14 3.87
CA ALA A 402 -8.47 6.08 5.03
C ALA A 402 -9.25 4.75 5.09
N GLY A 403 -8.90 3.93 6.08
CA GLY A 403 -9.49 2.61 6.31
C GLY A 403 -10.88 2.60 6.94
N ILE A 404 -11.52 3.75 7.20
CA ILE A 404 -12.85 3.79 7.82
C ILE A 404 -13.91 3.15 6.91
N ARG A 405 -14.88 2.44 7.52
CA ARG A 405 -15.93 1.71 6.81
C ARG A 405 -17.16 2.60 6.70
N MET A 406 -17.55 2.91 5.48
CA MET A 406 -18.64 3.82 5.14
C MET A 406 -19.78 3.05 4.48
N SER A 407 -21.03 3.42 4.76
CA SER A 407 -22.13 2.97 3.91
C SER A 407 -21.95 3.59 2.51
N PRO A 408 -22.27 2.88 1.42
CA PRO A 408 -22.04 3.33 0.06
C PRO A 408 -22.86 4.58 -0.32
N LEU A 409 -23.88 4.93 0.47
CA LEU A 409 -24.55 6.23 0.48
C LEU A 409 -24.39 6.89 1.85
N GLN A 410 -24.32 8.21 1.87
CA GLN A 410 -24.32 9.03 3.09
C GLN A 410 -25.68 9.70 3.25
N LEU A 411 -26.21 9.74 4.47
CA LEU A 411 -27.44 10.47 4.77
C LEU A 411 -27.12 11.94 5.07
N GLY A 412 -27.57 12.85 4.20
CA GLY A 412 -27.42 14.28 4.40
C GLY A 412 -28.48 14.85 5.36
N ALA A 413 -28.03 15.54 6.41
CA ALA A 413 -28.84 16.05 7.51
C ALA A 413 -29.25 17.53 7.36
N MET A 414 -29.01 18.17 6.22
CA MET A 414 -29.29 19.60 5.98
C MET A 414 -30.77 19.98 6.22
N ASN A 415 -31.71 19.03 6.07
CA ASN A 415 -33.14 19.27 6.28
C ASN A 415 -33.60 19.02 7.72
N PHE A 416 -32.74 18.53 8.62
CA PHE A 416 -33.12 18.17 10.00
C PHE A 416 -33.16 19.40 10.88
N GLY A 417 -34.37 19.84 11.23
CA GLY A 417 -34.65 21.08 11.92
C GLY A 417 -35.81 21.86 11.27
N THR A 418 -36.18 22.94 11.93
CA THR A 418 -37.32 23.78 11.60
C THR A 418 -36.93 25.21 11.25
N ALA A 419 -35.72 25.66 11.60
CA ALA A 419 -35.24 27.02 11.38
C ALA A 419 -35.29 27.50 9.91
N PHE A 420 -35.16 26.59 8.93
CA PHE A 420 -35.23 26.87 7.50
C PHE A 420 -36.53 26.36 6.85
N ALA A 421 -37.62 26.24 7.62
CA ALA A 421 -38.89 25.68 7.17
C ALA A 421 -39.41 26.31 5.87
N GLU A 422 -39.33 27.64 5.73
CA GLU A 422 -39.81 28.36 4.55
C GLU A 422 -39.03 28.00 3.27
N ARG A 423 -37.75 27.65 3.40
CA ARG A 423 -36.86 27.38 2.26
C ARG A 423 -36.77 25.90 1.90
N MET A 424 -36.82 24.99 2.88
CA MET A 424 -36.53 23.56 2.65
C MET A 424 -37.55 22.61 3.28
N GLY A 425 -38.58 23.14 3.95
CA GLY A 425 -39.50 22.37 4.78
C GLY A 425 -38.97 22.13 6.19
N ALA A 426 -39.88 21.87 7.12
CA ALA A 426 -39.57 21.54 8.50
C ALA A 426 -39.39 20.02 8.69
N MET A 427 -38.46 19.64 9.58
CA MET A 427 -38.39 18.32 10.18
C MET A 427 -38.17 18.51 11.68
N ASP A 428 -39.19 18.18 12.47
CA ASP A 428 -39.08 18.14 13.91
C ASP A 428 -38.28 16.90 14.37
N LYS A 429 -38.11 16.78 15.69
CA LYS A 429 -37.36 15.69 16.31
C LYS A 429 -37.93 14.31 15.98
N GLU A 430 -39.25 14.15 15.99
CA GLU A 430 -39.89 12.87 15.72
C GLU A 430 -39.66 12.43 14.26
N ALA A 431 -39.89 13.33 13.31
CA ALA A 431 -39.67 13.06 11.89
C ALA A 431 -38.18 12.79 11.59
N THR A 432 -37.27 13.53 12.21
CA THR A 432 -35.82 13.30 12.07
C THR A 432 -35.42 11.93 12.63
N PHE A 433 -35.88 11.57 13.83
CA PHE A 433 -35.58 10.28 14.44
C PHE A 433 -36.10 9.13 13.56
N LYS A 434 -37.30 9.26 13.01
CA LYS A 434 -37.88 8.26 12.11
C LYS A 434 -37.02 8.01 10.86
N VAL A 435 -36.46 9.06 10.26
CA VAL A 435 -35.57 8.92 9.09
C VAL A 435 -34.21 8.34 9.48
N LEU A 436 -33.65 8.76 10.62
CA LEU A 436 -32.38 8.24 11.13
C LEU A 436 -32.48 6.75 11.51
N ASP A 437 -33.55 6.36 12.18
CA ASP A 437 -33.84 4.96 12.53
C ASP A 437 -33.95 4.11 11.25
N ALA A 438 -34.75 4.55 10.27
CA ALA A 438 -34.89 3.82 9.00
C ALA A 438 -33.57 3.69 8.22
N PHE A 439 -32.70 4.70 8.27
CA PHE A 439 -31.37 4.64 7.65
C PHE A 439 -30.46 3.63 8.36
N TYR A 440 -30.45 3.66 9.70
CA TYR A 440 -29.67 2.75 10.50
C TYR A 440 -30.11 1.28 10.34
N GLU A 441 -31.43 1.03 10.36
CA GLU A 441 -32.05 -0.29 10.17
C GLU A 441 -31.78 -0.87 8.77
N ALA A 442 -31.72 -0.02 7.74
CA ALA A 442 -31.34 -0.44 6.40
C ALA A 442 -29.84 -0.79 6.26
N GLY A 443 -29.04 -0.59 7.32
CA GLY A 443 -27.58 -0.83 7.33
C GLY A 443 -26.73 0.42 7.07
N GLY A 444 -27.35 1.61 7.01
CA GLY A 444 -26.65 2.88 6.87
C GLY A 444 -25.77 3.19 8.08
N ARG A 445 -24.58 3.72 7.82
CA ARG A 445 -23.59 4.03 8.88
C ARG A 445 -23.00 5.42 8.76
N SER A 446 -23.27 6.18 7.70
CA SER A 446 -22.62 7.47 7.44
C SER A 446 -23.61 8.63 7.38
N ILE A 447 -23.45 9.63 8.25
CA ILE A 447 -24.29 10.84 8.32
C ILE A 447 -23.43 12.08 8.06
N ASP A 448 -23.90 12.95 7.17
CA ASP A 448 -23.27 14.23 6.84
C ASP A 448 -24.14 15.40 7.34
N THR A 449 -23.58 16.22 8.23
CA THR A 449 -24.19 17.46 8.75
C THR A 449 -23.21 18.63 8.67
N ALA A 450 -23.56 19.82 9.19
CA ALA A 450 -22.67 20.98 9.29
C ALA A 450 -23.12 21.89 10.43
N ASN A 451 -22.17 22.66 10.98
CA ASN A 451 -22.42 23.57 12.09
C ASN A 451 -23.55 24.59 11.83
N ASN A 452 -23.74 25.02 10.59
CA ASN A 452 -24.72 26.04 10.23
C ASN A 452 -26.08 25.48 9.75
N TYR A 453 -26.22 24.16 9.64
CA TYR A 453 -27.46 23.58 9.14
C TYR A 453 -28.59 23.79 10.14
N GLN A 454 -29.68 24.39 9.64
CA GLN A 454 -30.90 24.69 10.40
C GLN A 454 -30.61 25.51 11.66
N ASN A 455 -29.77 26.54 11.56
CA ASN A 455 -29.31 27.36 12.69
C ASN A 455 -28.82 26.48 13.87
N GLU A 456 -27.95 25.51 13.55
CA GLU A 456 -27.37 24.54 14.49
C GLU A 456 -28.28 23.39 14.95
N GLU A 457 -29.57 23.40 14.61
CA GLU A 457 -30.52 22.35 15.02
C GLU A 457 -30.14 20.97 14.46
N SER A 458 -29.57 20.90 13.27
CA SER A 458 -29.23 19.62 12.62
C SER A 458 -28.22 18.80 13.43
N GLU A 459 -27.13 19.43 13.89
CA GLU A 459 -26.14 18.76 14.76
C GLU A 459 -26.75 18.36 16.10
N THR A 460 -27.63 19.19 16.65
CA THR A 460 -28.31 18.91 17.92
C THR A 460 -29.24 17.71 17.81
N LEU A 461 -30.04 17.63 16.75
CA LEU A 461 -30.96 16.51 16.51
C LEU A 461 -30.22 15.19 16.22
N VAL A 462 -29.12 15.26 15.46
CA VAL A 462 -28.27 14.09 15.23
C VAL A 462 -27.61 13.63 16.54
N GLY A 463 -27.07 14.55 17.35
CA GLY A 463 -26.49 14.23 18.67
C GLY A 463 -27.50 13.62 19.63
N ASP A 464 -28.69 14.19 19.72
CA ASP A 464 -29.82 13.65 20.48
C ASP A 464 -30.16 12.22 20.06
N TRP A 465 -30.17 11.94 18.75
CA TRP A 465 -30.47 10.60 18.24
C TRP A 465 -29.35 9.61 18.57
N LEU A 466 -28.09 9.99 18.39
CA LEU A 466 -26.93 9.15 18.71
C LEU A 466 -26.92 8.74 20.19
N GLU A 467 -27.15 9.70 21.08
CA GLU A 467 -27.25 9.48 22.53
C GLU A 467 -28.46 8.58 22.86
N ALA A 468 -29.65 8.90 22.32
CA ALA A 468 -30.87 8.15 22.60
C ALA A 468 -30.85 6.69 22.10
N ARG A 469 -30.05 6.38 21.07
CA ARG A 469 -29.90 5.02 20.53
C ARG A 469 -28.65 4.31 21.02
N GLY A 470 -27.67 5.01 21.60
CA GLY A 470 -26.41 4.42 22.05
C GLY A 470 -25.55 3.86 20.89
N VAL A 471 -25.60 4.49 19.72
CA VAL A 471 -24.98 3.97 18.48
C VAL A 471 -23.78 4.78 17.99
N ARG A 472 -23.26 5.72 18.80
CA ARG A 472 -22.19 6.65 18.38
C ARG A 472 -21.01 5.95 17.70
N ASP A 473 -20.46 4.90 18.32
CA ASP A 473 -19.27 4.19 17.82
C ASP A 473 -19.54 3.32 16.59
N GLN A 474 -20.82 3.07 16.28
CA GLN A 474 -21.22 2.36 15.08
C GLN A 474 -21.35 3.31 13.88
N MET A 475 -21.53 4.60 14.13
CA MET A 475 -21.81 5.61 13.11
C MET A 475 -20.57 6.40 12.75
N VAL A 476 -20.47 6.73 11.46
CA VAL A 476 -19.51 7.69 10.92
C VAL A 476 -20.19 9.04 10.80
N ILE A 477 -19.78 10.00 11.63
CA ILE A 477 -20.35 11.34 11.68
C ILE A 477 -19.41 12.34 11.01
N ALA A 478 -19.90 12.95 9.94
CA ALA A 478 -19.25 14.04 9.25
C ALA A 478 -19.89 15.38 9.63
N THR A 479 -19.06 16.36 10.00
CA THR A 479 -19.50 17.76 10.14
C THR A 479 -18.47 18.72 9.56
N LYS A 480 -18.81 20.02 9.52
CA LYS A 480 -18.06 21.02 8.76
C LYS A 480 -18.01 22.36 9.48
N TYR A 481 -16.92 23.09 9.23
CA TYR A 481 -16.75 24.49 9.62
C TYR A 481 -16.46 25.36 8.39
N THR A 482 -16.62 26.68 8.54
CA THR A 482 -16.35 27.80 7.61
C THR A 482 -17.54 28.76 7.62
N SER A 483 -18.76 28.23 7.61
CA SER A 483 -19.97 29.04 7.60
C SER A 483 -20.12 29.83 8.90
N GLY A 484 -20.58 31.09 8.81
CA GLY A 484 -20.90 31.95 9.95
C GLY A 484 -22.13 31.46 10.74
N TYR A 485 -21.98 30.33 11.44
CA TYR A 485 -23.09 29.58 12.04
C TYR A 485 -23.78 30.31 13.19
N LYS A 486 -23.15 31.33 13.79
CA LYS A 486 -23.72 32.19 14.84
C LYS A 486 -24.38 33.48 14.33
N ALA A 487 -24.41 33.73 13.02
CA ALA A 487 -24.93 34.98 12.48
C ALA A 487 -26.42 35.23 12.81
N TYR A 488 -27.20 34.16 12.99
CA TYR A 488 -28.63 34.27 13.35
C TYR A 488 -28.87 34.76 14.78
N ASP A 489 -27.90 34.56 15.68
CA ASP A 489 -27.97 34.91 17.11
C ASP A 489 -27.22 36.23 17.40
N LEU A 490 -26.01 36.38 16.84
CA LEU A 490 -25.13 37.52 17.09
C LEU A 490 -25.29 38.67 16.08
N GLY A 491 -26.12 38.48 15.06
CA GLY A 491 -26.25 39.40 13.93
C GLY A 491 -25.05 39.40 12.98
N ALA A 492 -25.17 40.14 11.87
CA ALA A 492 -24.20 40.12 10.76
C ALA A 492 -22.80 40.60 11.15
N THR A 493 -22.67 41.53 12.10
CA THR A 493 -21.39 42.14 12.50
C THR A 493 -20.71 41.41 13.67
N GLY A 494 -21.47 40.73 14.54
CA GLY A 494 -20.94 39.99 15.69
C GLY A 494 -20.33 38.63 15.34
N GLY A 495 -20.66 38.07 14.17
CA GLY A 495 -20.32 36.71 13.77
C GLY A 495 -19.00 36.52 13.00
N ALA A 496 -18.20 37.57 12.77
CA ALA A 496 -17.08 37.52 11.81
C ALA A 496 -16.04 36.41 12.13
N ASN A 497 -15.68 36.23 13.41
CA ASN A 497 -14.73 35.19 13.84
C ASN A 497 -15.36 33.80 14.03
N TYR A 498 -16.67 33.66 13.81
CA TYR A 498 -17.39 32.37 13.76
C TYR A 498 -17.50 31.85 12.31
N ALA A 499 -16.82 32.50 11.37
CA ALA A 499 -16.80 32.18 9.96
C ALA A 499 -15.36 32.14 9.42
N GLY A 500 -15.19 31.55 8.24
CA GLY A 500 -13.92 31.49 7.51
C GLY A 500 -13.04 30.28 7.85
N ASN A 501 -11.97 30.13 7.07
CA ASN A 501 -11.05 28.99 7.11
C ASN A 501 -9.96 29.10 8.21
N HIS A 502 -9.86 30.25 8.88
CA HIS A 502 -8.81 30.52 9.87
C HIS A 502 -8.96 29.70 11.16
N LYS A 503 -7.84 29.54 11.89
CA LYS A 503 -7.75 28.64 13.06
C LYS A 503 -8.80 28.93 14.15
N LYS A 504 -9.10 30.21 14.43
CA LYS A 504 -10.08 30.59 15.47
C LYS A 504 -11.50 30.14 15.13
N SER A 505 -11.95 30.33 13.89
CA SER A 505 -13.27 29.85 13.41
C SER A 505 -13.36 28.33 13.52
N MET A 506 -12.31 27.61 13.10
CA MET A 506 -12.21 26.16 13.21
C MET A 506 -12.34 25.68 14.67
N VAL A 507 -11.57 26.24 15.61
CA VAL A 507 -11.58 25.83 17.03
C VAL A 507 -12.96 26.05 17.65
N LEU A 508 -13.57 27.22 17.42
CA LEU A 508 -14.91 27.54 17.93
C LEU A 508 -15.96 26.59 17.37
N SER A 509 -15.92 26.35 16.05
CA SER A 509 -16.86 25.45 15.39
C SER A 509 -16.73 24.03 15.91
N LEU A 510 -15.51 23.47 16.00
CA LEU A 510 -15.30 22.11 16.48
C LEU A 510 -15.80 21.93 17.92
N LYS A 511 -15.49 22.89 18.81
CA LYS A 511 -15.95 22.86 20.21
C LYS A 511 -17.47 22.80 20.29
N ASP A 512 -18.15 23.65 19.53
CA ASP A 512 -19.62 23.73 19.56
C ASP A 512 -20.27 22.54 18.85
N SER A 513 -19.69 22.03 17.76
CA SER A 513 -20.15 20.83 17.06
C SER A 513 -20.06 19.59 17.96
N LEU A 514 -18.94 19.35 18.64
CA LEU A 514 -18.79 18.23 19.58
C LEU A 514 -19.84 18.26 20.68
N ARG A 515 -20.11 19.45 21.25
CA ARG A 515 -21.14 19.65 22.27
C ARG A 515 -22.54 19.31 21.73
N LYS A 516 -22.90 19.80 20.54
CA LYS A 516 -24.23 19.57 19.94
C LYS A 516 -24.42 18.11 19.50
N LEU A 517 -23.37 17.50 18.95
CA LEU A 517 -23.36 16.09 18.54
C LEU A 517 -23.22 15.12 19.73
N LYS A 518 -23.00 15.63 20.94
CA LYS A 518 -22.86 14.86 22.19
C LYS A 518 -21.81 13.76 22.08
N THR A 519 -20.66 14.10 21.53
CA THR A 519 -19.52 13.18 21.34
C THR A 519 -18.20 13.91 21.56
N ASP A 520 -17.17 13.15 21.87
CA ASP A 520 -15.79 13.59 22.10
C ASP A 520 -14.93 13.60 20.82
N TYR A 521 -15.38 12.94 19.75
CA TYR A 521 -14.69 12.92 18.45
C TYR A 521 -15.63 13.07 17.25
N ILE A 522 -15.10 13.64 16.16
CA ILE A 522 -15.72 13.67 14.83
C ILE A 522 -14.97 12.70 13.92
N ASP A 523 -15.70 11.86 13.17
CA ASP A 523 -15.05 10.92 12.25
C ASP A 523 -14.45 11.64 11.05
N ILE A 524 -15.22 12.49 10.38
CA ILE A 524 -14.74 13.28 9.24
C ILE A 524 -15.07 14.76 9.44
N PHE A 525 -14.03 15.58 9.62
CA PHE A 525 -14.21 17.03 9.77
C PHE A 525 -13.84 17.75 8.47
N TYR A 526 -14.82 18.43 7.89
CA TYR A 526 -14.65 19.14 6.62
C TYR A 526 -14.33 20.63 6.83
N LEU A 527 -13.35 21.13 6.08
CA LEU A 527 -13.37 22.52 5.64
C LEU A 527 -14.48 22.65 4.58
N HIS A 528 -15.51 23.45 4.84
CA HIS A 528 -16.78 23.39 4.09
C HIS A 528 -16.75 24.13 2.75
N TRP A 529 -16.15 25.32 2.69
CA TRP A 529 -16.02 26.11 1.45
C TRP A 529 -14.69 26.85 1.52
N PHE A 530 -14.02 27.02 0.39
CA PHE A 530 -12.77 27.78 0.35
C PHE A 530 -13.05 29.29 0.27
N ASP A 531 -12.41 30.08 1.14
CA ASP A 531 -12.68 31.52 1.25
C ASP A 531 -11.53 32.44 0.79
N TYR A 532 -10.40 31.88 0.34
CA TYR A 532 -9.17 32.60 -0.08
C TYR A 532 -8.50 33.47 1.00
N THR A 533 -8.96 33.42 2.26
CA THR A 533 -8.45 34.30 3.32
C THR A 533 -7.34 33.69 4.17
N THR A 534 -7.19 32.36 4.15
CA THR A 534 -6.29 31.62 5.04
C THR A 534 -5.28 30.80 4.23
N SER A 535 -4.01 30.83 4.63
CA SER A 535 -2.94 30.11 3.93
C SER A 535 -3.05 28.59 4.10
N VAL A 536 -2.39 27.86 3.21
CA VAL A 536 -2.29 26.38 3.29
C VAL A 536 -1.66 25.96 4.62
N GLU A 537 -0.58 26.63 5.03
CA GLU A 537 0.16 26.31 6.25
C GLU A 537 -0.72 26.47 7.48
N GLU A 538 -1.46 27.58 7.60
CA GLU A 538 -2.34 27.78 8.76
C GLU A 538 -3.43 26.70 8.82
N VAL A 539 -4.14 26.46 7.70
CA VAL A 539 -5.22 25.46 7.66
C VAL A 539 -4.70 24.07 7.98
N VAL A 540 -3.64 23.62 7.31
CA VAL A 540 -3.12 22.26 7.50
C VAL A 540 -2.52 22.09 8.90
N ASN A 541 -1.83 23.10 9.45
CA ASN A 541 -1.32 23.03 10.82
C ASN A 541 -2.46 22.97 11.84
N ALA A 542 -3.50 23.81 11.68
CA ALA A 542 -4.64 23.84 12.60
C ALA A 542 -5.44 22.53 12.57
N LEU A 543 -5.66 21.97 11.38
CA LEU A 543 -6.36 20.69 11.23
C LEU A 543 -5.56 19.51 11.76
N ASP A 544 -4.24 19.51 11.56
CA ASP A 544 -3.34 18.50 12.12
C ASP A 544 -3.33 18.52 13.66
N ASP A 545 -3.37 19.71 14.28
CA ASP A 545 -3.48 19.87 15.74
C ASP A 545 -4.76 19.20 16.29
N VAL A 546 -5.91 19.38 15.63
CA VAL A 546 -7.17 18.80 16.12
C VAL A 546 -7.23 17.29 15.91
N VAL A 547 -6.61 16.76 14.85
CA VAL A 547 -6.46 15.30 14.67
C VAL A 547 -5.57 14.71 15.76
N LYS A 548 -4.41 15.34 16.01
CA LYS A 548 -3.49 14.90 17.08
C LYS A 548 -4.11 14.97 18.48
N SER A 549 -5.09 15.85 18.67
CA SER A 549 -5.85 15.92 19.93
C SER A 549 -6.87 14.80 20.12
N GLY A 550 -7.12 13.96 19.10
CA GLY A 550 -8.11 12.88 19.13
C GLY A 550 -9.56 13.34 18.91
N LYS A 551 -9.81 14.65 18.76
CA LYS A 551 -11.14 15.22 18.53
C LYS A 551 -11.66 15.04 17.11
N VAL A 552 -10.76 14.74 16.17
CA VAL A 552 -11.07 14.49 14.76
C VAL A 552 -10.26 13.28 14.30
N LEU A 553 -10.90 12.33 13.60
CA LEU A 553 -10.21 11.13 13.12
C LEU A 553 -9.68 11.31 11.69
N TYR A 554 -10.49 11.90 10.80
CA TYR A 554 -10.16 12.09 9.39
C TYR A 554 -10.52 13.52 8.93
N LEU A 555 -9.77 14.00 7.94
CA LEU A 555 -9.96 15.32 7.35
C LEU A 555 -10.67 15.21 6.00
N GLY A 556 -11.72 16.00 5.83
CA GLY A 556 -12.39 16.22 4.56
C GLY A 556 -12.21 17.65 4.07
N ILE A 557 -12.42 17.87 2.78
CA ILE A 557 -12.47 19.22 2.21
C ILE A 557 -13.66 19.31 1.25
N SER A 558 -14.31 20.46 1.20
CA SER A 558 -15.50 20.65 0.40
C SER A 558 -15.43 21.95 -0.40
N ASP A 559 -15.98 21.90 -1.62
CA ASP A 559 -16.15 23.05 -2.51
C ASP A 559 -14.91 23.97 -2.58
N SER A 560 -13.75 23.35 -2.84
CA SER A 560 -12.42 23.97 -2.81
C SER A 560 -11.68 23.75 -4.14
N PRO A 561 -10.92 24.74 -4.65
CA PRO A 561 -10.19 24.60 -5.90
C PRO A 561 -9.17 23.45 -5.89
N ALA A 562 -9.12 22.66 -6.97
CA ALA A 562 -8.26 21.48 -7.07
C ALA A 562 -6.77 21.78 -6.79
N TRP A 563 -6.25 22.89 -7.35
CA TRP A 563 -4.87 23.32 -7.16
C TRP A 563 -4.54 23.60 -5.68
N TRP A 564 -5.49 24.13 -4.92
CA TRP A 564 -5.30 24.46 -3.52
C TRP A 564 -5.29 23.19 -2.66
N VAL A 565 -6.21 22.26 -2.93
CA VAL A 565 -6.22 20.94 -2.27
C VAL A 565 -4.91 20.19 -2.55
N ALA A 566 -4.41 20.27 -3.79
CA ALA A 566 -3.14 19.66 -4.17
C ALA A 566 -1.96 20.27 -3.40
N ALA A 567 -1.92 21.60 -3.27
CA ALA A 567 -0.91 22.28 -2.45
C ALA A 567 -0.99 21.85 -0.98
N ALA A 568 -2.20 21.80 -0.41
CA ALA A 568 -2.42 21.41 0.99
C ALA A 568 -2.00 19.97 1.29
N ASN A 569 -2.41 19.02 0.45
CA ASN A 569 -2.01 17.61 0.63
C ASN A 569 -0.51 17.39 0.38
N THR A 570 0.09 18.15 -0.54
CA THR A 570 1.55 18.12 -0.75
C THR A 570 2.29 18.64 0.47
N TYR A 571 1.86 19.78 1.02
CA TYR A 571 2.41 20.34 2.25
C TYR A 571 2.27 19.36 3.42
N ALA A 572 1.10 18.73 3.58
CA ALA A 572 0.86 17.74 4.63
C ALA A 572 1.82 16.55 4.53
N LYS A 573 1.94 15.95 3.33
CA LYS A 573 2.85 14.82 3.08
C LYS A 573 4.32 15.19 3.35
N ALA A 574 4.75 16.37 2.91
CA ALA A 574 6.13 16.84 3.09
C ALA A 574 6.50 17.09 4.56
N HIS A 575 5.53 17.41 5.42
CA HIS A 575 5.76 17.76 6.82
C HIS A 575 5.23 16.72 7.82
N GLY A 576 4.88 15.52 7.36
CA GLY A 576 4.40 14.43 8.23
C GLY A 576 3.08 14.75 8.94
N LYS A 577 2.18 15.48 8.27
CA LYS A 577 0.87 15.90 8.79
C LYS A 577 -0.25 15.08 8.17
N ASN A 578 -1.42 15.16 8.81
CA ASN A 578 -2.63 14.55 8.28
C ASN A 578 -3.08 15.26 6.98
N GLN A 579 -3.38 14.48 5.95
CA GLN A 579 -3.88 14.94 4.65
C GLN A 579 -5.41 14.88 4.60
N PHE A 580 -6.02 15.57 3.64
CA PHE A 580 -7.42 15.34 3.30
C PHE A 580 -7.58 13.97 2.63
N VAL A 581 -8.58 13.20 3.08
CA VAL A 581 -8.83 11.83 2.59
C VAL A 581 -10.13 11.69 1.79
N VAL A 582 -10.96 12.73 1.77
CA VAL A 582 -12.23 12.79 1.03
C VAL A 582 -12.53 14.21 0.57
N TYR A 583 -13.03 14.34 -0.65
CA TYR A 583 -13.52 15.60 -1.22
C TYR A 583 -15.04 15.57 -1.36
N GLN A 584 -15.71 16.58 -0.82
CA GLN A 584 -17.16 16.77 -0.95
C GLN A 584 -17.48 17.92 -1.91
N GLY A 585 -18.30 17.70 -2.93
CA GLY A 585 -18.69 18.79 -3.82
C GLY A 585 -19.85 18.47 -4.74
N LYS A 586 -20.33 19.48 -5.46
CA LYS A 586 -21.51 19.36 -6.33
C LYS A 586 -21.21 18.53 -7.58
N TRP A 587 -21.93 17.44 -7.77
CA TRP A 587 -21.80 16.62 -8.99
C TRP A 587 -23.08 15.85 -9.30
N ASN A 588 -23.56 15.93 -10.54
CA ASN A 588 -24.66 15.14 -11.07
C ASN A 588 -24.60 15.11 -12.61
N VAL A 589 -25.53 14.39 -13.25
CA VAL A 589 -25.61 14.23 -14.70
C VAL A 589 -25.64 15.56 -15.48
N MET A 590 -26.12 16.66 -14.88
CA MET A 590 -26.28 17.97 -15.53
C MET A 590 -25.09 18.91 -15.26
N LEU A 591 -24.37 18.71 -14.16
CA LEU A 591 -23.25 19.54 -13.74
C LEU A 591 -22.02 18.67 -13.48
N ARG A 592 -21.13 18.66 -14.47
CA ARG A 592 -20.01 17.70 -14.58
C ARG A 592 -18.63 18.34 -14.43
N ASP A 593 -18.54 19.62 -14.08
CA ASP A 593 -17.27 20.35 -13.89
C ASP A 593 -16.35 19.67 -12.86
N PHE A 594 -16.96 18.95 -11.90
CA PHE A 594 -16.28 18.08 -10.95
C PHE A 594 -15.35 17.04 -11.63
N GLU A 595 -15.72 16.56 -12.82
CA GLU A 595 -14.96 15.57 -13.58
C GLU A 595 -13.66 16.13 -14.17
N ARG A 596 -13.55 17.46 -14.35
CA ARG A 596 -12.41 18.13 -14.98
C ARG A 596 -11.14 17.99 -14.14
N ASP A 597 -11.19 18.48 -12.90
CA ASP A 597 -9.99 18.60 -12.05
C ASP A 597 -10.12 17.90 -10.70
N ILE A 598 -11.34 17.77 -10.14
CA ILE A 598 -11.53 17.20 -8.81
C ILE A 598 -11.29 15.69 -8.82
N ILE A 599 -11.86 14.97 -9.80
CA ILE A 599 -11.65 13.51 -9.90
C ILE A 599 -10.16 13.16 -10.10
N PRO A 600 -9.43 13.78 -11.06
CA PRO A 600 -7.99 13.53 -11.21
C PRO A 600 -7.19 13.85 -9.95
N MET A 601 -7.45 15.00 -9.32
CA MET A 601 -6.78 15.41 -8.08
C MET A 601 -7.03 14.40 -6.95
N CYS A 602 -8.29 13.99 -6.73
CA CYS A 602 -8.62 13.04 -5.67
C CYS A 602 -7.93 11.69 -5.90
N LYS A 603 -7.88 11.19 -7.13
CA LYS A 603 -7.16 9.95 -7.43
C LYS A 603 -5.66 10.07 -7.19
N HIS A 604 -5.03 11.17 -7.60
CA HIS A 604 -3.60 11.41 -7.37
C HIS A 604 -3.25 11.37 -5.88
N PHE A 605 -4.10 11.96 -5.03
CA PHE A 605 -3.88 11.99 -3.58
C PHE A 605 -4.48 10.78 -2.82
N GLY A 606 -5.17 9.86 -3.51
CA GLY A 606 -5.80 8.69 -2.88
C GLY A 606 -7.00 9.07 -2.00
N MET A 607 -7.80 10.04 -2.43
CA MET A 607 -8.98 10.57 -1.76
C MET A 607 -10.28 9.95 -2.29
N ALA A 608 -11.27 9.82 -1.41
CA ALA A 608 -12.64 9.52 -1.78
C ALA A 608 -13.40 10.73 -2.32
N LEU A 609 -14.55 10.48 -2.93
CA LEU A 609 -15.47 11.49 -3.43
C LEU A 609 -16.82 11.37 -2.71
N ALA A 610 -17.31 12.47 -2.15
CA ALA A 610 -18.59 12.56 -1.47
C ALA A 610 -19.50 13.57 -2.20
N PRO A 611 -20.07 13.23 -3.37
CA PRO A 611 -20.81 14.21 -4.14
C PRO A 611 -22.15 14.55 -3.50
N TRP A 612 -22.46 15.84 -3.43
CA TRP A 612 -23.77 16.34 -3.03
C TRP A 612 -24.57 16.82 -4.25
N GLY A 613 -25.90 16.86 -4.10
CA GLY A 613 -26.78 17.32 -5.18
C GLY A 613 -26.92 16.33 -6.35
N VAL A 614 -26.66 15.05 -6.11
CA VAL A 614 -26.65 13.97 -7.11
C VAL A 614 -27.99 13.78 -7.84
N ILE A 615 -29.10 14.18 -7.23
CA ILE A 615 -30.45 14.17 -7.82
C ILE A 615 -30.91 15.55 -8.35
N GLY A 616 -29.98 16.48 -8.55
CA GLY A 616 -30.28 17.79 -9.13
C GLY A 616 -31.19 18.68 -8.27
N GLY A 617 -31.14 18.55 -6.94
CA GLY A 617 -32.03 19.30 -6.03
C GLY A 617 -33.50 18.87 -6.11
N GLY A 618 -33.76 17.65 -6.61
CA GLY A 618 -35.11 17.13 -6.83
C GLY A 618 -35.73 17.57 -8.15
N LYS A 619 -34.92 18.08 -9.08
CA LYS A 619 -35.36 18.44 -10.44
C LYS A 619 -35.36 17.27 -11.42
N LEU A 620 -34.71 16.15 -11.11
CA LEU A 620 -34.73 14.96 -11.97
C LEU A 620 -35.97 14.13 -11.64
N GLN A 621 -37.13 14.50 -12.20
CA GLN A 621 -38.43 13.86 -11.93
C GLN A 621 -39.18 13.62 -13.24
N SER A 622 -39.91 12.49 -13.32
CA SER A 622 -40.76 12.19 -14.47
C SER A 622 -42.00 13.08 -14.50
N LYS A 623 -42.64 13.21 -15.67
CA LYS A 623 -43.90 13.97 -15.83
C LYS A 623 -44.99 13.51 -14.85
N LYS A 624 -45.13 12.19 -14.66
CA LYS A 624 -46.07 11.58 -13.70
C LYS A 624 -45.79 12.04 -12.26
N GLN A 625 -44.52 12.09 -11.85
CA GLN A 625 -44.12 12.52 -10.51
C GLN A 625 -44.41 14.02 -10.28
N LEU A 626 -44.19 14.86 -11.29
CA LEU A 626 -44.48 16.30 -11.22
C LEU A 626 -45.99 16.57 -11.07
N GLU A 627 -46.82 15.88 -11.86
CA GLU A 627 -48.27 15.98 -11.76
C GLU A 627 -48.80 15.50 -10.40
N ALA A 628 -48.32 14.34 -9.92
CA ALA A 628 -48.69 13.82 -8.60
C ALA A 628 -48.31 14.78 -7.47
N ARG A 629 -47.12 15.39 -7.56
CA ARG A 629 -46.64 16.39 -6.59
C ARG A 629 -47.50 17.65 -6.59
N LYS A 630 -47.87 18.14 -7.78
CA LYS A 630 -48.75 19.30 -7.96
C LYS A 630 -50.14 19.02 -7.38
N ALA A 631 -50.67 17.83 -7.62
CA ALA A 631 -51.94 17.39 -7.03
C ALA A 631 -51.89 17.28 -5.50
N ALA A 632 -50.74 16.91 -4.92
CA ALA A 632 -50.52 16.83 -3.48
C ALA A 632 -50.20 18.18 -2.81
N GLY A 633 -50.12 19.29 -3.56
CA GLY A 633 -49.78 20.61 -3.01
C GLY A 633 -48.35 20.73 -2.46
N GLU A 634 -47.45 19.81 -2.80
CA GLU A 634 -46.09 19.77 -2.25
C GLU A 634 -45.15 20.77 -2.93
N LYS A 635 -44.71 21.80 -2.20
CA LYS A 635 -43.71 22.76 -2.71
C LYS A 635 -42.38 22.07 -3.02
N SER A 636 -41.78 22.42 -4.16
CA SER A 636 -40.42 21.97 -4.52
C SER A 636 -39.34 22.78 -3.85
N ARG A 637 -38.23 22.12 -3.50
CA ARG A 637 -37.00 22.78 -3.08
C ARG A 637 -36.39 23.58 -4.25
N ALA A 638 -36.69 23.19 -5.49
CA ALA A 638 -36.46 24.01 -6.66
C ALA A 638 -37.62 25.02 -6.79
N SER A 639 -37.33 26.30 -6.56
CA SER A 639 -38.30 27.39 -6.70
C SER A 639 -38.77 27.62 -8.14
N ASN A 640 -38.04 27.10 -9.13
CA ASN A 640 -38.28 27.33 -10.55
C ASN A 640 -38.71 26.03 -11.27
N PRO A 641 -39.55 26.13 -12.31
CA PRO A 641 -39.84 25.02 -13.23
C PRO A 641 -38.57 24.38 -13.82
N GLN A 642 -38.70 23.14 -14.30
CA GLN A 642 -37.62 22.48 -15.03
C GLN A 642 -37.31 23.27 -16.32
N THR A 643 -36.02 23.39 -16.65
CA THR A 643 -35.57 23.85 -17.97
C THR A 643 -35.71 22.73 -19.00
N ASP A 644 -35.66 23.06 -20.30
CA ASP A 644 -35.71 22.06 -21.38
C ASP A 644 -34.63 20.98 -21.24
N THR A 645 -33.43 21.37 -20.81
CA THR A 645 -32.34 20.42 -20.55
C THR A 645 -32.67 19.50 -19.37
N GLU A 646 -33.25 20.03 -18.29
CA GLU A 646 -33.65 19.26 -17.12
C GLU A 646 -34.78 18.26 -17.45
N ILE A 647 -35.70 18.63 -18.36
CA ILE A 647 -36.74 17.74 -18.89
C ILE A 647 -36.10 16.60 -19.68
N LYS A 648 -35.19 16.89 -20.62
CA LYS A 648 -34.50 15.86 -21.44
C LYS A 648 -33.74 14.86 -20.58
N TYR A 649 -32.99 15.33 -19.57
CA TYR A 649 -32.34 14.43 -18.62
C TYR A 649 -33.36 13.58 -17.86
N SER A 650 -34.46 14.17 -17.40
CA SER A 650 -35.50 13.43 -16.70
C SER A 650 -36.15 12.36 -17.58
N GLU A 651 -36.37 12.63 -18.86
CA GLU A 651 -36.89 11.68 -19.84
C GLU A 651 -35.91 10.52 -20.07
N VAL A 652 -34.64 10.80 -20.38
CA VAL A 652 -33.62 9.75 -20.59
C VAL A 652 -33.44 8.89 -19.34
N LEU A 653 -33.34 9.51 -18.16
CA LEU A 653 -33.22 8.76 -16.90
C LEU A 653 -34.46 7.93 -16.58
N SER A 654 -35.65 8.40 -16.97
CA SER A 654 -36.90 7.64 -16.78
C SER A 654 -36.95 6.43 -17.71
N THR A 655 -36.58 6.60 -18.99
CA THR A 655 -36.50 5.50 -19.96
C THR A 655 -35.51 4.42 -19.48
N ILE A 656 -34.33 4.83 -18.98
CA ILE A 656 -33.36 3.88 -18.43
C ILE A 656 -33.92 3.23 -17.15
N ALA A 657 -34.57 3.99 -16.25
CA ALA A 657 -35.19 3.43 -15.06
C ALA A 657 -36.22 2.35 -15.40
N GLU A 658 -37.05 2.56 -16.43
CA GLU A 658 -38.04 1.59 -16.91
C GLU A 658 -37.37 0.30 -17.41
N ARG A 659 -36.25 0.38 -18.14
CA ARG A 659 -35.47 -0.79 -18.57
C ARG A 659 -34.95 -1.62 -17.40
N HIS A 660 -34.69 -0.99 -16.25
CA HIS A 660 -34.29 -1.63 -15.00
C HIS A 660 -35.48 -1.98 -14.08
N GLY A 661 -36.73 -1.83 -14.55
CA GLY A 661 -37.94 -2.14 -13.78
C GLY A 661 -38.22 -1.16 -12.62
N LEU A 662 -37.77 0.09 -12.75
CA LEU A 662 -37.89 1.13 -11.73
C LEU A 662 -38.72 2.31 -12.25
N GLU A 663 -39.45 2.96 -11.34
CA GLU A 663 -40.27 4.13 -11.69
C GLU A 663 -39.57 5.48 -11.52
N SER A 664 -38.41 5.53 -10.84
CA SER A 664 -37.80 6.80 -10.42
C SER A 664 -36.45 7.09 -11.09
N PRO A 665 -36.35 8.21 -11.83
CA PRO A 665 -35.11 8.63 -12.50
C PRO A 665 -33.97 8.96 -11.51
N SER A 666 -34.29 9.34 -10.27
CA SER A 666 -33.30 9.61 -9.21
C SER A 666 -32.38 8.43 -8.92
N VAL A 667 -32.89 7.19 -9.09
CA VAL A 667 -32.11 5.98 -8.85
C VAL A 667 -30.98 5.84 -9.87
N ILE A 668 -31.28 6.13 -11.14
CA ILE A 668 -30.31 6.11 -12.23
C ILE A 668 -29.30 7.25 -12.07
N ALA A 669 -29.73 8.43 -11.63
CA ALA A 669 -28.82 9.56 -11.37
C ALA A 669 -27.78 9.27 -10.27
N ILE A 670 -28.17 8.55 -9.22
CA ILE A 670 -27.24 8.10 -8.16
C ILE A 670 -26.28 7.02 -8.71
N ALA A 671 -26.81 6.03 -9.44
CA ALA A 671 -26.01 4.97 -10.04
C ALA A 671 -24.98 5.54 -11.05
N TYR A 672 -25.36 6.57 -11.80
CA TYR A 672 -24.48 7.27 -12.75
C TYR A 672 -23.21 7.77 -12.08
N VAL A 673 -23.30 8.60 -11.03
CA VAL A 673 -22.10 9.16 -10.38
C VAL A 673 -21.22 8.08 -9.74
N MET A 674 -21.83 7.01 -9.22
CA MET A 674 -21.10 5.88 -8.63
C MET A 674 -20.32 5.06 -9.66
N ARG A 675 -20.81 5.00 -10.91
CA ARG A 675 -20.16 4.29 -12.00
C ARG A 675 -19.03 5.08 -12.66
N LYS A 676 -19.01 6.40 -12.51
CA LYS A 676 -18.01 7.25 -13.17
C LYS A 676 -16.59 7.01 -12.67
N THR A 677 -16.42 6.68 -11.38
CA THR A 677 -15.09 6.45 -10.80
C THR A 677 -15.14 5.71 -9.44
N PRO A 678 -14.08 5.01 -9.00
CA PRO A 678 -14.05 4.34 -7.69
C PRO A 678 -14.15 5.32 -6.50
N PHE A 679 -14.42 4.78 -5.30
CA PHE A 679 -14.46 5.53 -4.03
C PHE A 679 -15.47 6.70 -4.00
N VAL A 680 -16.61 6.56 -4.68
CA VAL A 680 -17.71 7.53 -4.68
C VAL A 680 -18.76 7.14 -3.63
N PHE A 681 -19.09 8.08 -2.74
CA PHE A 681 -20.05 7.96 -1.64
C PHE A 681 -21.09 9.09 -1.71
N PRO A 682 -22.11 8.97 -2.57
CA PRO A 682 -23.12 10.01 -2.75
C PRO A 682 -23.83 10.41 -1.46
N ILE A 683 -24.00 11.72 -1.26
CA ILE A 683 -24.81 12.26 -0.16
C ILE A 683 -26.25 12.38 -0.65
N VAL A 684 -27.12 11.55 -0.08
CA VAL A 684 -28.55 11.52 -0.36
C VAL A 684 -29.32 12.14 0.80
N GLY A 685 -30.26 13.01 0.49
CA GLY A 685 -31.10 13.69 1.48
C GLY A 685 -32.58 13.42 1.20
N GLY A 686 -33.40 13.57 2.23
CA GLY A 686 -34.85 13.43 2.12
C GLY A 686 -35.53 13.77 3.44
N ARG A 687 -36.85 14.00 3.39
CA ARG A 687 -37.69 14.20 4.58
C ARG A 687 -38.64 13.02 4.84
N LYS A 688 -38.57 11.99 3.98
CA LYS A 688 -39.49 10.86 3.90
C LYS A 688 -38.70 9.57 3.82
N VAL A 689 -39.14 8.55 4.56
CA VAL A 689 -38.49 7.22 4.62
C VAL A 689 -38.59 6.51 3.26
N GLU A 690 -39.68 6.73 2.54
CA GLU A 690 -39.94 6.13 1.24
C GLU A 690 -38.89 6.57 0.19
N HIS A 691 -38.50 7.85 0.23
CA HIS A 691 -37.44 8.38 -0.65
C HIS A 691 -36.07 7.77 -0.31
N LEU A 692 -35.80 7.52 0.98
CA LEU A 692 -34.57 6.87 1.39
C LEU A 692 -34.50 5.43 0.83
N HIS A 693 -35.54 4.63 1.02
CA HIS A 693 -35.59 3.27 0.47
C HIS A 693 -35.50 3.24 -1.05
N GLN A 694 -36.08 4.23 -1.73
CA GLN A 694 -35.94 4.39 -3.17
C GLN A 694 -34.49 4.67 -3.59
N ASN A 695 -33.78 5.56 -2.90
CA ASN A 695 -32.38 5.86 -3.18
C ASN A 695 -31.46 4.64 -2.97
N ILE A 696 -31.75 3.80 -1.96
CA ILE A 696 -30.99 2.57 -1.69
C ILE A 696 -31.00 1.61 -2.89
N LYS A 697 -32.08 1.58 -3.69
CA LYS A 697 -32.17 0.74 -4.89
C LYS A 697 -31.06 1.04 -5.91
N ALA A 698 -30.48 2.25 -5.89
CA ALA A 698 -29.39 2.63 -6.80
C ALA A 698 -28.15 1.75 -6.64
N LEU A 699 -27.94 1.19 -5.44
CA LEU A 699 -26.80 0.32 -5.12
C LEU A 699 -26.81 -1.02 -5.84
N SER A 700 -27.97 -1.41 -6.39
CA SER A 700 -28.13 -2.65 -7.15
C SER A 700 -28.08 -2.43 -8.67
N ILE A 701 -27.96 -1.19 -9.12
CA ILE A 701 -27.99 -0.85 -10.54
C ILE A 701 -26.59 -0.86 -11.13
N LYS A 702 -26.44 -1.62 -12.21
CA LYS A 702 -25.25 -1.61 -13.06
C LYS A 702 -25.65 -1.02 -14.40
N LEU A 703 -25.27 0.23 -14.64
CA LEU A 703 -25.48 0.84 -15.95
C LEU A 703 -24.53 0.19 -16.95
N THR A 704 -24.91 0.14 -18.22
CA THR A 704 -24.10 -0.32 -19.36
C THR A 704 -23.41 0.84 -20.06
N ASP A 705 -22.33 0.60 -20.82
CA ASP A 705 -21.63 1.69 -21.53
C ASP A 705 -22.56 2.46 -22.47
N SER A 706 -23.50 1.75 -23.12
CA SER A 706 -24.54 2.33 -23.95
C SER A 706 -25.44 3.29 -23.15
N GLU A 707 -25.89 2.88 -21.96
CA GLU A 707 -26.73 3.73 -21.09
C GLU A 707 -25.97 4.98 -20.59
N MET A 708 -24.67 4.86 -20.30
CA MET A 708 -23.86 6.03 -19.94
C MET A 708 -23.73 7.00 -21.12
N GLN A 709 -23.50 6.48 -22.33
CA GLN A 709 -23.46 7.31 -23.53
C GLN A 709 -24.80 7.99 -23.79
N GLU A 710 -25.92 7.28 -23.59
CA GLU A 710 -27.27 7.84 -23.73
C GLU A 710 -27.49 9.01 -22.76
N ILE A 711 -27.14 8.85 -21.48
CA ILE A 711 -27.24 9.92 -20.47
C ILE A 711 -26.36 11.12 -20.86
N GLU A 712 -25.10 10.86 -21.26
CA GLU A 712 -24.15 11.92 -21.57
C GLU A 712 -24.42 12.60 -22.92
N SER A 713 -25.18 11.98 -23.81
CA SER A 713 -25.57 12.54 -25.11
C SER A 713 -26.52 13.73 -25.02
N VAL A 714 -27.26 13.85 -23.90
CA VAL A 714 -28.19 14.97 -23.67
C VAL A 714 -27.48 16.32 -23.72
N LYS A 715 -26.26 16.37 -23.15
CA LYS A 715 -25.36 17.52 -23.24
C LYS A 715 -23.91 17.03 -23.20
N PRO A 716 -23.16 17.14 -24.31
CA PRO A 716 -21.74 16.85 -24.33
C PRO A 716 -20.99 17.62 -23.24
N PHE A 717 -20.02 16.97 -22.59
CA PHE A 717 -19.22 17.60 -21.55
C PHE A 717 -18.13 18.49 -22.17
N ASP A 718 -18.19 19.77 -21.86
CA ASP A 718 -17.13 20.72 -22.17
C ASP A 718 -16.02 20.64 -21.09
N VAL A 719 -14.97 19.90 -21.42
CA VAL A 719 -13.82 19.72 -20.52
C VAL A 719 -12.96 20.99 -20.42
N GLY A 720 -13.05 21.92 -21.37
CA GLY A 720 -12.32 23.19 -21.39
C GLY A 720 -10.78 23.10 -21.46
N PHE A 721 -10.14 24.24 -21.71
CA PHE A 721 -8.68 24.37 -21.71
C PHE A 721 -8.08 24.23 -20.29
N PRO A 722 -6.92 23.56 -20.13
CA PRO A 722 -6.08 22.93 -21.17
C PRO A 722 -6.46 21.48 -21.52
N HIS A 723 -7.50 20.91 -20.92
CA HIS A 723 -7.80 19.48 -21.05
C HIS A 723 -8.33 19.10 -22.43
N ASP A 724 -9.04 20.01 -23.11
CA ASP A 724 -9.48 19.84 -24.49
C ASP A 724 -8.29 19.74 -25.48
N PHE A 725 -7.19 20.44 -25.18
CA PHE A 725 -5.93 20.39 -25.91
C PHE A 725 -5.05 19.20 -25.51
N LEU A 726 -4.92 18.92 -24.21
CA LEU A 726 -4.03 17.88 -23.68
C LEU A 726 -4.58 16.46 -23.89
N GLY A 727 -5.89 16.30 -24.04
CA GLY A 727 -6.56 15.00 -24.09
C GLY A 727 -6.76 14.39 -22.70
N LYS A 728 -7.23 13.14 -22.67
CA LYS A 728 -7.44 12.40 -21.43
C LYS A 728 -6.14 11.76 -20.95
N ASP A 729 -5.94 11.74 -19.64
CA ASP A 729 -4.88 10.95 -19.01
C ASP A 729 -5.06 9.46 -19.36
N PRO A 730 -4.10 8.81 -20.03
CA PRO A 730 -4.20 7.42 -20.45
C PRO A 730 -4.23 6.43 -19.28
N HIS A 731 -3.82 6.84 -18.08
CA HIS A 731 -3.97 6.04 -16.86
C HIS A 731 -5.44 5.95 -16.39
N MET A 732 -6.32 6.81 -16.91
CA MET A 732 -7.64 7.08 -16.34
C MET A 732 -8.82 6.55 -17.17
N GLY A 733 -8.56 5.97 -18.34
CA GLY A 733 -9.57 5.42 -19.25
C GLY A 733 -8.99 5.01 -20.60
N PRO A 734 -9.82 4.54 -21.55
CA PRO A 734 -9.34 4.20 -22.89
C PRO A 734 -8.68 5.43 -23.54
N PRO A 735 -7.54 5.24 -24.23
CA PRO A 735 -6.69 6.32 -24.69
C PRO A 735 -7.43 7.20 -25.70
N GLY A 736 -7.67 8.46 -25.34
CA GLY A 736 -7.76 9.54 -26.31
C GLY A 736 -6.34 10.04 -26.53
N PRO A 737 -5.82 10.13 -27.76
CA PRO A 737 -4.43 10.50 -27.97
C PRO A 737 -4.18 11.89 -27.38
N SER A 738 -3.24 12.01 -26.43
CA SER A 738 -2.69 13.32 -26.09
C SER A 738 -1.89 13.81 -27.29
N PRO A 739 -2.28 14.90 -27.97
CA PRO A 739 -1.58 15.40 -29.15
C PRO A 739 -0.11 15.73 -28.88
N VAL A 740 0.24 15.96 -27.62
CA VAL A 740 1.60 16.24 -27.14
C VAL A 740 2.41 14.96 -27.00
N ALA A 741 1.84 13.89 -26.44
CA ALA A 741 2.57 12.65 -26.17
C ALA A 741 2.88 11.84 -27.44
N ILE A 742 1.99 11.88 -28.44
CA ILE A 742 2.11 11.11 -29.69
C ILE A 742 3.21 11.63 -30.64
N GLN A 743 3.83 12.79 -30.35
CA GLN A 743 4.91 13.34 -31.18
C GLN A 743 6.21 12.54 -31.09
N ARG A 744 6.36 11.64 -30.10
CA ARG A 744 7.66 11.00 -29.77
C ARG A 744 7.67 9.47 -29.93
N GLY A 745 6.66 8.89 -30.58
CA GLY A 745 6.54 7.45 -30.85
C GLY A 745 5.34 6.81 -30.17
N THR A 746 5.20 5.48 -30.36
CA THR A 746 4.16 4.67 -29.70
C THR A 746 4.52 4.48 -28.23
N LEU A 747 3.56 4.73 -27.34
CA LEU A 747 3.72 4.64 -25.88
C LEU A 747 2.64 3.75 -25.28
N ASP A 748 3.06 2.77 -24.48
CA ASP A 748 2.17 1.92 -23.69
C ASP A 748 1.98 2.50 -22.28
N TYR A 749 0.73 2.50 -21.78
CA TYR A 749 0.39 3.02 -20.44
C TYR A 749 -0.31 1.96 -19.61
N VAL A 750 -0.02 1.94 -18.30
CA VAL A 750 -0.72 1.09 -17.33
C VAL A 750 -2.01 1.78 -16.90
N GLN A 751 -3.17 1.18 -17.19
CA GLN A 751 -4.47 1.70 -16.75
C GLN A 751 -4.72 1.45 -15.26
N GLN A 752 -5.33 2.42 -14.57
CA GLN A 752 -5.81 2.25 -13.20
C GLN A 752 -7.07 1.38 -13.14
N SER A 753 -7.39 0.88 -11.95
CA SER A 753 -8.62 0.15 -11.67
C SER A 753 -9.87 0.98 -12.02
N LYS A 754 -10.82 0.35 -12.71
CA LYS A 754 -12.10 0.94 -13.12
C LYS A 754 -13.12 0.89 -11.99
N ALA A 755 -14.12 1.77 -12.06
CA ALA A 755 -15.31 1.67 -11.22
C ALA A 755 -16.18 0.47 -11.65
N LEU A 756 -17.02 0.00 -10.73
CA LEU A 756 -18.01 -1.06 -10.97
C LEU A 756 -19.15 -0.59 -11.89
#